data_AF-A0A0A2LFV7-F1
#
_entry.id   AF-A0A0A2LFV7-F1
#
_cell.length_a   1.000
_cell.length_b   1.000
_cell.length_c   1.000
_cell.angle_alpha   90.00
_cell.angle_beta   90.00
_cell.angle_gamma   90.00
#
_symmetry.space_group_name_H-M   'P 1'
#
loop_
_entity.id
_entity.type
_entity.pdbx_description
1 polymer ?
#
loop_
_entity_poly.entity_id
_entity_poly.type
_entity_poly.pdbx_seq_one_letter_code
_entity_poly.pdbx_strand_id
1 'polypeptide(L)'
;MKLRWAGLLLGASIGGVNGMAEYMHEAMRGERVSGYGKSDNPSFVPEFKDESPPHQGHRIPRQDWTLTCSSSARGFPCKNAIDGKSATAWHSDPSDKGHTIIVDLGAWYQVGAVVVLPPIDTDTEGLITQHKIWTSEDHETWTGPVAYGMWPDTNRQRMSAFEPSSTRYLRITTDADEMNPWIGIAELNIYGTLYTIPRDPALGVWGPTLDFPIVPVSGAQEGSGMLALWSSWADDQFHSTPGGKTVMTRWNPLTGEVSKRTVSNTHHDMFCPGISYDGTGMMVVTGGNDASETSLYDSVNDEWVRATEMKLRRGYQASTTLSDGRVFVIGGSWAGASNVDKDAEVYDPATRNWTMLPEAKVSKMLTEDMEGPWRADNHGWLFGWKNLSVFQAGPSKQMNWYSAHDNGTVVGAGRRMDDEDSMSGNAIMFDAVKGKILTLGGSPDYDKSWSTNAAHIITIGEPGQEPKVEPAGGGTMHHERVFHTTVVLPDGKVAIFGGQQFGIAFNEENVQFVPEIYDPETDTFTKLQQNNVVRVYHTVSILLPDARVLNAGGGLCGNCTANHYDGQIFTPPYLLTPSGQPRPRPEIISGLQDHALVGSTLRFRTSGPISSASLIRLGTATHTVNTDQRRIPLDVTATTFFGNTWKTTLPKDSGILIPGYWMLFVMDRDGVPSIAKIMMIGLDNRQTIQPSGGQLGGMDEQKYFGSFMRIELLKRKWF
;
A
#
# COMPACT_ATOMS: atom_id res chain seq x y z
N MET A 1 70.49 4.16 7.22
CA MET A 1 71.31 3.26 6.37
C MET A 1 70.47 2.01 6.13
N LYS A 2 69.74 1.89 5.01
CA LYS A 2 70.09 1.04 3.84
C LYS A 2 70.66 -0.32 4.31
N LEU A 3 70.13 -1.51 3.95
CA LEU A 3 69.95 -2.06 2.59
C LEU A 3 69.46 -3.55 2.71
N ARG A 4 68.42 -4.02 1.99
CA ARG A 4 68.38 -5.08 0.91
C ARG A 4 67.19 -6.04 1.21
N TRP A 5 66.42 -6.61 0.28
CA TRP A 5 66.63 -7.18 -1.07
C TRP A 5 65.33 -7.02 -1.92
N ALA A 6 65.38 -6.52 -3.18
CA ALA A 6 65.23 -7.24 -4.48
C ALA A 6 63.91 -8.06 -4.64
N GLY A 7 63.07 -7.97 -5.68
CA GLY A 7 63.03 -7.29 -6.99
C GLY A 7 62.28 -8.20 -7.99
N LEU A 8 61.39 -7.69 -8.85
CA LEU A 8 61.11 -8.22 -10.21
C LEU A 8 60.07 -7.37 -10.99
N LEU A 9 60.51 -6.86 -12.15
CA LEU A 9 59.83 -6.67 -13.45
C LEU A 9 58.45 -5.97 -13.57
N LEU A 10 58.44 -4.80 -14.22
CA LEU A 10 57.39 -4.41 -15.18
C LEU A 10 57.91 -3.32 -16.14
N GLY A 11 58.12 -3.72 -17.40
CA GLY A 11 58.51 -2.83 -18.50
C GLY A 11 57.78 -3.21 -19.80
N ALA A 12 57.12 -2.21 -20.37
CA ALA A 12 56.78 -1.97 -21.77
C ALA A 12 55.85 -2.93 -22.57
N SER A 13 54.69 -2.40 -23.00
CA SER A 13 54.12 -2.42 -24.37
C SER A 13 52.67 -1.92 -24.33
N ILE A 14 52.37 -0.64 -24.59
CA ILE A 14 51.91 -0.09 -25.89
C ILE A 14 51.53 -1.13 -26.96
N GLY A 15 50.24 -1.17 -27.33
CA GLY A 15 49.78 -1.77 -28.58
C GLY A 15 48.34 -2.30 -28.58
N GLY A 16 47.39 -1.46 -29.01
CA GLY A 16 46.25 -1.92 -29.81
C GLY A 16 44.89 -2.04 -29.14
N VAL A 17 44.14 -0.93 -29.07
CA VAL A 17 42.67 -0.98 -29.21
C VAL A 17 42.27 0.19 -30.13
N ASN A 18 42.21 -0.07 -31.42
CA ASN A 18 41.63 0.82 -32.40
C ASN A 18 40.75 -0.04 -33.32
N GLY A 19 39.44 0.09 -33.18
CA GLY A 19 38.48 -0.69 -33.96
C GLY A 19 37.15 -0.87 -33.27
N MET A 20 36.49 0.23 -32.87
CA MET A 20 35.04 0.35 -32.60
C MET A 20 34.67 1.85 -32.55
N ALA A 21 35.23 2.65 -33.47
CA ALA A 21 35.11 4.11 -33.48
C ALA A 21 34.11 4.67 -34.52
N GLU A 22 33.36 3.85 -35.25
CA GLU A 22 32.47 4.36 -36.32
C GLU A 22 30.96 4.11 -36.14
N TYR A 23 30.52 3.45 -35.07
CA TYR A 23 29.07 3.31 -34.79
C TYR A 23 28.55 4.16 -33.61
N MET A 24 29.41 4.89 -32.91
CA MET A 24 28.99 5.81 -31.83
C MET A 24 28.81 7.28 -32.29
N HIS A 25 29.14 7.61 -33.54
CA HIS A 25 29.11 9.00 -33.99
C HIS A 25 27.76 9.49 -34.55
N GLU A 26 26.78 8.60 -34.79
CA GLU A 26 25.42 8.97 -35.23
C GLU A 26 24.35 8.86 -34.12
N ALA A 27 24.61 8.17 -33.01
CA ALA A 27 23.67 8.08 -31.87
C ALA A 27 23.80 9.23 -30.85
N MET A 28 24.76 10.16 -31.04
CA MET A 28 24.96 11.34 -30.17
C MET A 28 24.32 12.63 -30.72
N ARG A 29 23.42 12.54 -31.70
CA ARG A 29 22.56 13.66 -32.15
C ARG A 29 21.08 13.39 -31.85
N GLY A 30 20.78 13.09 -30.59
CA GLY A 30 19.54 13.49 -29.93
C GLY A 30 19.97 14.46 -28.83
N GLU A 31 19.40 15.65 -28.83
CA GLU A 31 19.86 16.85 -28.10
C GLU A 31 20.36 16.56 -26.68
N ARG A 32 21.70 16.54 -26.53
CA ARG A 32 22.33 16.77 -25.23
C ARG A 32 22.03 18.21 -24.84
N VAL A 33 21.24 18.41 -23.79
CA VAL A 33 21.21 19.68 -23.05
C VAL A 33 22.65 19.95 -22.60
N SER A 34 23.28 20.89 -23.27
CA SER A 34 24.64 21.33 -23.01
C SER A 34 24.70 22.13 -21.71
N GLY A 35 25.76 21.90 -20.93
CA GLY A 35 26.31 22.92 -20.06
C GLY A 35 26.28 22.54 -18.58
N TYR A 36 27.45 22.16 -18.07
CA TYR A 36 27.79 22.52 -16.70
C TYR A 36 27.68 24.05 -16.60
N GLY A 37 26.55 24.52 -16.07
CA GLY A 37 26.32 25.91 -15.73
C GLY A 37 27.27 26.40 -14.64
N LYS A 38 27.12 27.66 -14.24
CA LYS A 38 27.81 28.21 -13.07
C LYS A 38 27.51 27.32 -11.85
N SER A 39 28.50 27.06 -11.00
CA SER A 39 28.31 26.24 -9.78
C SER A 39 27.39 26.96 -8.80
N ASP A 40 26.37 26.28 -8.28
CA ASP A 40 25.50 26.79 -7.22
C ASP A 40 26.13 26.38 -5.90
N ASN A 41 26.56 27.35 -5.09
CA ASN A 41 27.19 27.09 -3.81
C ASN A 41 26.32 27.68 -2.68
N PRO A 42 25.12 27.12 -2.42
CA PRO A 42 24.28 27.60 -1.35
C PRO A 42 24.83 27.21 0.01
N SER A 43 24.55 28.01 1.03
CA SER A 43 24.94 27.71 2.41
C SER A 43 24.08 26.61 3.04
N PHE A 44 22.88 26.40 2.52
CA PHE A 44 22.02 25.26 2.86
C PHE A 44 21.97 24.24 1.71
N VAL A 45 22.15 22.97 2.06
CA VAL A 45 21.92 21.82 1.19
C VAL A 45 21.04 20.85 1.98
N PRO A 46 19.94 20.33 1.40
CA PRO A 46 19.13 19.30 2.02
C PRO A 46 19.98 18.15 2.59
N GLU A 47 19.80 17.85 3.87
CA GLU A 47 20.36 16.66 4.51
C GLU A 47 19.22 15.64 4.67
N PHE A 48 19.25 14.57 3.88
CA PHE A 48 18.26 13.49 3.92
C PHE A 48 18.55 12.57 5.11
N LYS A 49 18.14 13.01 6.32
CA LYS A 49 18.37 12.27 7.58
C LYS A 49 17.17 11.44 8.03
N ASP A 50 15.97 11.92 7.72
CA ASP A 50 14.71 11.35 8.20
C ASP A 50 13.83 10.85 7.05
N GLU A 51 14.33 10.87 5.81
CA GLU A 51 13.62 10.49 4.58
C GLU A 51 14.64 10.13 3.51
N SER A 52 14.28 9.26 2.56
CA SER A 52 15.20 8.84 1.49
C SER A 52 15.53 9.96 0.53
N PRO A 53 16.80 10.05 0.05
CA PRO A 53 17.10 10.93 -1.07
C PRO A 53 16.38 10.43 -2.34
N PRO A 54 16.03 11.34 -3.28
CA PRO A 54 15.47 10.94 -4.57
C PRO A 54 16.38 9.95 -5.28
N HIS A 55 15.83 8.86 -5.82
CA HIS A 55 16.63 7.79 -6.41
C HIS A 55 17.46 8.30 -7.60
N GLN A 56 18.80 8.26 -7.44
CA GLN A 56 19.77 8.82 -8.39
C GLN A 56 19.46 10.28 -8.80
N GLY A 57 18.78 11.02 -7.93
CA GLY A 57 18.45 12.42 -8.14
C GLY A 57 19.64 13.33 -7.88
N HIS A 58 19.73 14.40 -8.64
CA HIS A 58 20.72 15.45 -8.47
C HIS A 58 19.99 16.78 -8.29
N ARG A 59 20.46 17.60 -7.37
CA ARG A 59 19.87 18.93 -7.17
C ARG A 59 20.08 19.78 -8.41
N ILE A 60 19.00 20.35 -8.95
CA ILE A 60 19.06 21.29 -10.06
C ILE A 60 19.61 22.64 -9.56
N PRO A 61 20.64 23.22 -10.20
CA PRO A 61 21.19 24.53 -9.82
C PRO A 61 20.14 25.64 -9.94
N ARG A 62 20.11 26.57 -8.98
CA ARG A 62 19.02 27.55 -8.85
C ARG A 62 19.32 28.94 -9.42
N GLN A 63 20.51 29.16 -9.97
CA GLN A 63 20.97 30.52 -10.31
C GLN A 63 20.22 31.13 -11.50
N ASP A 64 19.68 30.28 -12.37
CA ASP A 64 18.88 30.70 -13.52
C ASP A 64 17.38 30.65 -13.21
N TRP A 65 16.99 30.29 -11.97
CA TRP A 65 15.58 30.19 -11.60
C TRP A 65 14.96 31.56 -11.43
N THR A 66 13.68 31.64 -11.80
CA THR A 66 12.83 32.77 -11.42
C THR A 66 11.58 32.26 -10.70
N LEU A 67 11.14 33.02 -9.69
CA LEU A 67 9.99 32.66 -8.88
C LEU A 67 8.84 33.64 -9.09
N THR A 68 7.62 33.09 -9.14
CA THR A 68 6.38 33.85 -9.05
C THR A 68 5.56 33.30 -7.88
N CYS A 69 5.37 34.11 -6.83
CA CYS A 69 4.54 33.77 -5.68
C CYS A 69 3.20 34.52 -5.76
N SER A 70 2.12 33.93 -5.24
CA SER A 70 0.79 34.56 -5.21
C SER A 70 0.79 35.89 -4.45
N SER A 71 1.51 35.94 -3.33
CA SER A 71 1.66 37.11 -2.47
C SER A 71 2.98 37.05 -1.68
N SER A 72 3.35 38.14 -1.01
CA SER A 72 4.52 38.16 -0.11
C SER A 72 4.30 39.13 1.03
N ALA A 73 4.46 38.67 2.27
CA ALA A 73 4.46 39.53 3.44
C ALA A 73 5.66 40.50 3.43
N ARG A 74 5.48 41.66 4.07
CA ARG A 74 6.54 42.68 4.14
C ARG A 74 7.77 42.14 4.86
N GLY A 75 8.92 42.12 4.17
CA GLY A 75 10.18 41.62 4.72
C GLY A 75 10.52 40.17 4.34
N PHE A 76 9.55 39.44 3.76
CA PHE A 76 9.68 38.03 3.39
C PHE A 76 9.41 37.83 1.87
N PRO A 77 10.22 38.43 0.98
CA PRO A 77 9.98 38.35 -0.46
C PRO A 77 10.14 36.92 -0.99
N CYS A 78 9.37 36.59 -2.03
CA CYS A 78 9.39 35.30 -2.74
C CYS A 78 10.81 34.74 -3.01
N LYS A 79 11.76 35.59 -3.42
CA LYS A 79 13.15 35.19 -3.72
C LYS A 79 13.90 34.54 -2.56
N ASN A 80 13.48 34.78 -1.32
CA ASN A 80 14.13 34.21 -0.14
C ASN A 80 14.00 32.68 -0.12
N ALA A 81 12.98 32.11 -0.77
CA ALA A 81 12.81 30.66 -0.85
C ALA A 81 13.92 29.95 -1.64
N ILE A 82 14.79 30.67 -2.35
CA ILE A 82 15.87 30.07 -3.17
C ILE A 82 17.22 30.79 -2.99
N ASP A 83 17.38 31.57 -1.93
CA ASP A 83 18.57 32.42 -1.76
C ASP A 83 19.77 31.68 -1.14
N GLY A 84 19.59 30.41 -0.79
CA GLY A 84 20.64 29.54 -0.27
C GLY A 84 20.85 29.64 1.22
N LYS A 85 19.96 30.29 1.97
CA LYS A 85 20.12 30.54 3.41
C LYS A 85 18.88 30.10 4.17
N SER A 86 19.04 29.12 5.06
CA SER A 86 17.97 28.66 5.95
C SER A 86 17.48 29.72 6.96
N ALA A 87 18.24 30.81 7.16
CA ALA A 87 17.89 31.90 8.07
C ALA A 87 16.96 32.96 7.46
N THR A 88 16.62 32.83 6.17
CA THR A 88 15.68 33.69 5.45
C THR A 88 14.54 32.84 4.90
N ALA A 89 13.35 33.42 4.77
CA ALA A 89 12.18 32.73 4.23
C ALA A 89 11.31 33.67 3.39
N TRP A 90 10.58 33.09 2.44
CA TRP A 90 9.40 33.70 1.83
C TRP A 90 8.19 33.37 2.69
N HIS A 91 7.35 34.37 2.99
CA HIS A 91 6.04 34.19 3.63
C HIS A 91 4.96 34.74 2.71
N SER A 92 3.85 34.01 2.53
CA SER A 92 2.67 34.55 1.85
C SER A 92 2.01 35.67 2.67
N ASP A 93 1.18 36.50 2.02
CA ASP A 93 0.38 37.49 2.74
C ASP A 93 -0.76 36.77 3.50
N PRO A 94 -0.94 37.00 4.82
CA PRO A 94 -1.98 36.35 5.60
C PRO A 94 -3.43 36.65 5.16
N SER A 95 -3.62 37.66 4.31
CA SER A 95 -4.93 38.00 3.73
C SER A 95 -5.29 37.17 2.49
N ASP A 96 -4.31 36.48 1.90
CA ASP A 96 -4.50 35.60 0.75
C ASP A 96 -5.06 34.24 1.21
N LYS A 97 -5.99 33.67 0.43
CA LYS A 97 -6.71 32.42 0.80
C LYS A 97 -6.23 31.19 0.05
N GLY A 98 -5.41 31.37 -0.98
CA GLY A 98 -4.77 30.29 -1.71
C GLY A 98 -3.36 30.70 -2.07
N HIS A 99 -2.38 29.87 -1.76
CA HIS A 99 -0.99 30.23 -1.96
C HIS A 99 -0.39 29.40 -3.07
N THR A 100 0.33 30.08 -3.96
CA THR A 100 0.98 29.46 -5.11
C THR A 100 2.41 29.94 -5.20
N ILE A 101 3.33 29.03 -5.49
CA ILE A 101 4.69 29.33 -5.93
C ILE A 101 4.95 28.61 -7.26
N ILE A 102 5.39 29.38 -8.26
CA ILE A 102 5.80 28.88 -9.57
C ILE A 102 7.29 29.13 -9.72
N VAL A 103 8.01 28.09 -10.15
CA VAL A 103 9.44 28.12 -10.46
C VAL A 103 9.61 27.95 -11.97
N ASP A 104 10.19 28.93 -12.66
CA ASP A 104 10.79 28.70 -13.99
C ASP A 104 12.24 28.27 -13.75
N LEU A 105 12.58 27.04 -14.15
CA LEU A 105 13.92 26.47 -13.99
C LEU A 105 14.94 27.08 -14.97
N GLY A 106 14.50 27.90 -15.92
CA GLY A 106 15.33 28.52 -16.98
C GLY A 106 15.71 27.55 -18.11
N ALA A 107 15.64 26.25 -17.86
CA ALA A 107 15.88 25.17 -18.81
C ALA A 107 15.03 23.94 -18.50
N TRP A 108 15.12 22.95 -19.38
CA TRP A 108 14.41 21.68 -19.27
C TRP A 108 15.17 20.66 -18.44
N TYR A 109 14.47 19.99 -17.54
CA TYR A 109 15.00 18.93 -16.70
C TYR A 109 14.02 17.76 -16.61
N GLN A 110 14.54 16.56 -16.31
CA GLN A 110 13.73 15.42 -15.87
C GLN A 110 13.51 15.53 -14.37
N VAL A 111 12.51 16.29 -13.94
CA VAL A 111 12.27 16.57 -12.52
C VAL A 111 11.61 15.35 -11.87
N GLY A 112 12.17 14.89 -10.76
CA GLY A 112 11.67 13.72 -10.01
C GLY A 112 11.42 13.96 -8.52
N ALA A 113 11.80 15.12 -7.96
CA ALA A 113 11.39 15.48 -6.61
C ALA A 113 11.40 16.98 -6.34
N VAL A 114 10.56 17.38 -5.38
CA VAL A 114 10.56 18.70 -4.75
C VAL A 114 10.90 18.53 -3.28
N VAL A 115 11.79 19.38 -2.77
CA VAL A 115 12.21 19.39 -1.36
C VAL A 115 12.03 20.79 -0.79
N VAL A 116 11.26 20.88 0.31
CA VAL A 116 10.92 22.14 0.98
C VAL A 116 11.47 22.12 2.40
N LEU A 117 12.24 23.14 2.76
CA LEU A 117 12.55 23.48 4.14
C LEU A 117 11.56 24.55 4.63
N PRO A 118 10.73 24.26 5.64
CA PRO A 118 9.88 25.28 6.28
C PRO A 118 10.71 26.37 7.00
N PRO A 119 10.11 27.51 7.35
CA PRO A 119 10.78 28.51 8.19
C PRO A 119 11.20 27.89 9.52
N ILE A 120 12.47 28.08 9.88
CA ILE A 120 13.07 27.40 11.06
C ILE A 120 12.76 28.11 12.39
N ASP A 121 12.26 29.35 12.32
CA ASP A 121 12.02 30.23 13.46
C ASP A 121 10.55 30.31 13.91
N THR A 122 9.64 29.60 13.22
CA THR A 122 8.19 29.72 13.43
C THR A 122 7.54 28.50 14.10
N ASP A 123 8.36 27.54 14.56
CA ASP A 123 7.91 26.25 15.10
C ASP A 123 6.92 25.53 14.16
N THR A 124 5.61 25.61 14.39
CA THR A 124 4.58 25.01 13.51
C THR A 124 3.74 26.02 12.74
N GLU A 125 3.97 27.32 12.90
CA GLU A 125 3.27 28.35 12.15
C GLU A 125 3.82 28.45 10.71
N GLY A 126 2.92 28.56 9.74
CA GLY A 126 3.30 28.78 8.34
C GLY A 126 3.73 27.52 7.59
N LEU A 127 3.44 26.33 8.11
CA LEU A 127 3.75 25.08 7.44
C LEU A 127 2.84 24.87 6.21
N ILE A 128 3.42 24.33 5.14
CA ILE A 128 2.65 23.74 4.04
C ILE A 128 2.30 22.32 4.47
N THR A 129 1.01 22.05 4.71
CA THR A 129 0.53 20.69 4.99
C THR A 129 -0.09 20.11 3.73
N GLN A 130 -1.33 20.52 3.41
CA GLN A 130 -2.02 20.11 2.19
C GLN A 130 -1.43 20.80 0.97
N HIS A 131 -1.05 20.04 -0.04
CA HIS A 131 -0.41 20.60 -1.21
C HIS A 131 -0.67 19.77 -2.45
N LYS A 132 -0.40 20.41 -3.59
CA LYS A 132 -0.41 19.80 -4.91
C LYS A 132 0.76 20.35 -5.72
N ILE A 133 1.38 19.49 -6.51
CA ILE A 133 2.54 19.82 -7.35
C ILE A 133 2.17 19.56 -8.81
N TRP A 134 2.40 20.54 -9.68
CA TRP A 134 2.22 20.42 -11.12
C TRP A 134 3.51 20.72 -11.86
N THR A 135 3.64 20.13 -13.03
CA THR A 135 4.75 20.35 -13.95
C THR A 135 4.22 20.92 -15.25
N SER A 136 5.03 21.74 -15.91
CA SER A 136 4.72 22.31 -17.20
C SER A 136 5.98 22.51 -18.02
N GLU A 137 5.75 22.41 -19.31
CA GLU A 137 6.70 22.52 -20.39
C GLU A 137 6.83 23.98 -20.85
N ASP A 138 5.70 24.68 -20.91
CA ASP A 138 5.48 25.93 -21.63
C ASP A 138 4.89 27.06 -20.75
N HIS A 139 4.61 26.79 -19.47
CA HIS A 139 3.90 27.66 -18.51
C HIS A 139 2.40 27.85 -18.79
N GLU A 140 1.88 27.28 -19.87
CA GLU A 140 0.48 27.39 -20.29
C GLU A 140 -0.27 26.09 -20.00
N THR A 141 0.32 24.97 -20.41
CA THR A 141 -0.22 23.61 -20.26
C THR A 141 0.41 22.95 -19.04
N TRP A 142 -0.42 22.68 -18.02
CA TRP A 142 0.02 22.06 -16.77
C TRP A 142 -0.40 20.59 -16.71
N THR A 143 0.59 19.72 -16.48
CA THR A 143 0.39 18.30 -16.18
C THR A 143 0.35 18.09 -14.68
N GLY A 144 -0.59 17.29 -14.20
CA GLY A 144 -0.66 16.87 -12.80
C GLY A 144 -2.03 17.06 -12.13
N PRO A 145 -2.08 17.00 -10.79
CA PRO A 145 -0.92 17.00 -9.90
C PRO A 145 -0.05 15.75 -10.07
N VAL A 146 1.27 15.92 -10.15
CA VAL A 146 2.26 14.80 -10.19
C VAL A 146 2.50 14.24 -8.80
N ALA A 147 2.33 15.08 -7.77
CA ALA A 147 2.27 14.70 -6.37
C ALA A 147 1.20 15.56 -5.66
N TYR A 148 0.51 14.99 -4.68
CA TYR A 148 -0.41 15.72 -3.82
C TYR A 148 -0.58 14.99 -2.49
N GLY A 149 -1.03 15.70 -1.47
CA GLY A 149 -1.39 15.07 -0.20
C GLY A 149 -1.14 16.01 0.96
N MET A 150 -0.68 15.45 2.08
CA MET A 150 -0.45 16.18 3.32
C MET A 150 0.95 15.87 3.85
N TRP A 151 1.82 16.86 3.92
CA TRP A 151 3.11 16.73 4.61
C TRP A 151 2.96 16.73 6.14
N PRO A 152 3.92 16.14 6.88
CA PRO A 152 3.91 16.20 8.34
C PRO A 152 3.93 17.63 8.90
N ASP A 153 3.24 17.82 10.02
CA ASP A 153 3.04 19.06 10.77
C ASP A 153 4.21 19.38 11.71
N THR A 154 5.44 19.35 11.17
CA THR A 154 6.66 19.73 11.90
C THR A 154 7.53 20.70 11.08
N ASN A 155 8.52 21.35 11.69
CA ASN A 155 9.46 22.25 10.99
C ASN A 155 10.60 21.52 10.26
N ARG A 156 10.54 20.21 10.12
CA ARG A 156 11.54 19.45 9.38
C ARG A 156 11.34 19.58 7.87
N GLN A 157 12.41 19.32 7.13
CA GLN A 157 12.38 19.22 5.67
C GLN A 157 11.29 18.24 5.21
N ARG A 158 10.67 18.55 4.07
CA ARG A 158 9.64 17.76 3.39
C ARG A 158 10.06 17.44 1.97
N MET A 159 9.63 16.29 1.48
CA MET A 159 9.84 15.89 0.09
C MET A 159 8.53 15.41 -0.53
N SER A 160 8.42 15.61 -1.84
CA SER A 160 7.53 14.85 -2.70
C SER A 160 8.39 14.23 -3.80
N ALA A 161 8.57 12.92 -3.77
CA ALA A 161 9.28 12.16 -4.79
C ALA A 161 8.27 11.56 -5.78
N PHE A 162 8.51 11.68 -7.08
CA PHE A 162 7.60 11.21 -8.12
C PHE A 162 8.35 10.72 -9.35
N GLU A 163 7.60 10.10 -10.27
CA GLU A 163 8.16 9.63 -11.53
C GLU A 163 8.78 10.80 -12.32
N PRO A 164 10.03 10.68 -12.80
CA PRO A 164 10.70 11.74 -13.53
C PRO A 164 9.88 12.24 -14.72
N SER A 165 9.65 13.56 -14.78
CA SER A 165 8.87 14.22 -15.82
C SER A 165 9.65 15.35 -16.47
N SER A 166 9.53 15.49 -17.79
CA SER A 166 10.10 16.63 -18.52
C SER A 166 9.40 17.91 -18.05
N THR A 167 10.19 18.83 -17.50
CA THR A 167 9.68 19.99 -16.78
C THR A 167 10.61 21.18 -16.98
N ARG A 168 10.03 22.35 -17.26
CA ARG A 168 10.69 23.65 -17.12
C ARG A 168 10.03 24.50 -16.03
N TYR A 169 8.72 24.40 -15.90
CA TYR A 169 7.93 25.12 -14.92
C TYR A 169 7.37 24.17 -13.87
N LEU A 170 7.58 24.47 -12.60
CA LEU A 170 7.00 23.72 -11.49
C LEU A 170 6.09 24.63 -10.69
N ARG A 171 4.91 24.15 -10.32
CA ARG A 171 3.95 24.89 -9.49
C ARG A 171 3.60 24.07 -8.25
N ILE A 172 3.70 24.70 -7.09
CA ILE A 172 3.16 24.18 -5.84
C ILE A 172 1.98 25.07 -5.47
N THR A 173 0.83 24.48 -5.18
CA THR A 173 -0.29 25.20 -4.57
C THR A 173 -0.70 24.56 -3.26
N THR A 174 -1.18 25.40 -2.36
CA THR A 174 -1.82 25.03 -1.10
C THR A 174 -3.02 25.93 -0.91
N ASP A 175 -4.11 25.37 -0.39
CA ASP A 175 -5.22 26.18 0.10
C ASP A 175 -4.89 26.64 1.53
N ALA A 176 -5.37 27.81 1.95
CA ALA A 176 -5.19 28.27 3.33
C ALA A 176 -6.05 27.44 4.29
N ASP A 177 -5.45 26.99 5.39
CA ASP A 177 -6.15 26.38 6.52
C ASP A 177 -6.56 27.48 7.53
N GLU A 178 -7.67 27.32 8.25
CA GLU A 178 -8.04 28.22 9.35
C GLU A 178 -6.94 28.34 10.42
N MET A 179 -6.12 27.29 10.57
CA MET A 179 -5.01 27.24 11.53
C MET A 179 -3.72 27.93 11.03
N ASN A 180 -3.52 28.06 9.71
CA ASN A 180 -2.32 28.66 9.13
C ASN A 180 -2.73 29.75 8.11
N PRO A 181 -2.90 31.00 8.55
CA PRO A 181 -3.37 32.08 7.67
C PRO A 181 -2.34 32.47 6.60
N TRP A 182 -1.09 32.04 6.74
CA TRP A 182 0.00 32.23 5.79
C TRP A 182 0.83 30.93 5.70
N ILE A 183 1.67 30.82 4.67
CA ILE A 183 2.66 29.75 4.53
C ILE A 183 4.05 30.33 4.32
N GLY A 184 5.09 29.58 4.69
CA GLY A 184 6.46 29.97 4.49
C GLY A 184 7.33 28.88 3.87
N ILE A 185 8.35 29.31 3.14
CA ILE A 185 9.42 28.45 2.63
C ILE A 185 10.75 29.13 2.91
N ALA A 186 11.59 28.49 3.72
CA ALA A 186 12.97 28.92 3.91
C ALA A 186 13.79 28.57 2.67
N GLU A 187 13.77 27.30 2.25
CA GLU A 187 14.53 26.84 1.08
C GLU A 187 13.74 25.82 0.26
N LEU A 188 13.59 26.11 -1.04
CA LEU A 188 13.04 25.23 -2.06
C LEU A 188 14.18 24.67 -2.90
N ASN A 189 14.19 23.34 -3.04
CA ASN A 189 15.12 22.59 -3.87
C ASN A 189 14.32 21.66 -4.78
N ILE A 190 14.80 21.47 -6.01
CA ILE A 190 14.19 20.58 -7.00
C ILE A 190 15.29 19.64 -7.46
N TYR A 191 14.97 18.35 -7.51
CA TYR A 191 15.88 17.31 -7.94
C TYR A 191 15.44 16.77 -9.29
N GLY A 192 16.43 16.59 -10.17
CA GLY A 192 16.24 15.96 -11.46
C GLY A 192 17.08 14.71 -11.62
N THR A 193 16.71 13.88 -12.58
CA THR A 193 17.43 12.67 -12.96
C THR A 193 18.21 12.90 -14.26
N LEU A 194 19.29 12.13 -14.44
CA LEU A 194 20.05 12.12 -15.71
C LEU A 194 19.54 11.07 -16.71
N TYR A 195 18.49 10.34 -16.33
CA TYR A 195 17.83 9.32 -17.14
C TYR A 195 16.36 9.66 -17.30
N THR A 196 15.76 9.08 -18.34
CA THR A 196 14.33 9.06 -18.57
C THR A 196 13.83 7.64 -18.32
N ILE A 197 12.64 7.50 -17.72
CA ILE A 197 11.93 6.22 -17.69
C ILE A 197 10.99 6.21 -18.90
N PRO A 198 11.24 5.39 -19.94
CA PRO A 198 10.34 5.32 -21.09
C PRO A 198 8.97 4.86 -20.60
N ARG A 199 7.93 5.62 -20.95
CA ARG A 199 6.55 5.29 -20.60
C ARG A 199 5.96 4.37 -21.65
N ASP A 200 5.63 3.15 -21.26
CA ASP A 200 4.89 2.18 -22.07
C ASP A 200 3.56 1.83 -21.40
N PRO A 201 2.44 2.44 -21.83
CA PRO A 201 1.13 2.15 -21.28
C PRO A 201 0.68 0.69 -21.35
N ALA A 202 1.25 -0.12 -22.25
CA ALA A 202 0.96 -1.55 -22.31
C ALA A 202 1.50 -2.31 -21.08
N LEU A 203 2.44 -1.72 -20.36
CA LEU A 203 3.02 -2.24 -19.11
C LEU A 203 2.46 -1.55 -17.86
N GLY A 204 1.46 -0.68 -18.02
CA GLY A 204 0.87 0.13 -16.95
C GLY A 204 1.60 1.45 -16.77
N VAL A 205 1.08 2.29 -15.87
CA VAL A 205 1.61 3.64 -15.63
C VAL A 205 1.65 3.92 -14.14
N TRP A 206 2.77 4.48 -13.67
CA TRP A 206 2.92 5.01 -12.32
C TRP A 206 2.53 6.49 -12.24
N GLY A 207 2.05 6.87 -11.06
CA GLY A 207 1.67 8.23 -10.73
C GLY A 207 0.14 8.42 -10.61
N PRO A 208 -0.28 9.45 -9.87
CA PRO A 208 0.56 10.41 -9.15
C PRO A 208 1.17 9.81 -7.86
N THR A 209 2.10 10.56 -7.25
CA THR A 209 2.51 10.34 -5.86
C THR A 209 1.48 10.94 -4.91
N LEU A 210 1.27 10.25 -3.79
CA LEU A 210 0.45 10.62 -2.65
C LEU A 210 1.37 10.88 -1.47
N ASP A 211 1.45 12.13 -1.00
CA ASP A 211 2.24 12.48 0.16
C ASP A 211 1.39 12.33 1.43
N PHE A 212 1.93 11.65 2.43
CA PHE A 212 1.28 11.31 3.69
C PHE A 212 1.98 11.99 4.88
N PRO A 213 1.25 12.30 5.95
CA PRO A 213 1.82 12.97 7.12
C PRO A 213 2.41 11.96 8.13
N ILE A 214 2.55 10.71 7.71
CA ILE A 214 3.13 9.56 8.42
C ILE A 214 3.84 8.66 7.41
N VAL A 215 4.69 7.74 7.89
CA VAL A 215 5.15 6.59 7.11
C VAL A 215 4.09 5.48 7.20
N PRO A 216 3.34 5.17 6.11
CA PRO A 216 2.23 4.22 6.17
C PRO A 216 2.74 2.77 6.12
N VAL A 217 2.97 2.17 7.28
CA VAL A 217 3.49 0.78 7.38
C VAL A 217 2.40 -0.29 7.45
N SER A 218 1.20 0.13 7.81
CA SER A 218 0.00 -0.72 7.88
C SER A 218 -1.16 0.02 7.24
N GLY A 219 -2.06 -0.73 6.60
CA GLY A 219 -3.18 -0.13 5.90
C GLY A 219 -4.34 -1.08 5.64
N ALA A 220 -5.52 -0.51 5.40
CA ALA A 220 -6.73 -1.25 5.09
C ALA A 220 -7.66 -0.46 4.17
N GLN A 221 -8.34 -1.16 3.27
CA GLN A 221 -9.50 -0.62 2.57
C GLN A 221 -10.70 -0.59 3.51
N GLU A 222 -11.48 0.48 3.46
CA GLU A 222 -12.68 0.65 4.26
C GLU A 222 -13.96 0.28 3.52
N GLY A 223 -15.02 -0.08 4.26
CA GLY A 223 -16.36 -0.26 3.70
C GLY A 223 -16.92 1.02 3.04
N SER A 224 -16.40 2.19 3.44
CA SER A 224 -16.70 3.51 2.87
C SER A 224 -16.08 3.74 1.48
N GLY A 225 -15.09 2.92 1.09
CA GLY A 225 -14.25 3.13 -0.10
C GLY A 225 -13.01 4.02 0.13
N MET A 226 -12.81 4.53 1.35
CA MET A 226 -11.58 5.20 1.77
C MET A 226 -10.51 4.20 2.20
N LEU A 227 -9.31 4.69 2.50
CA LEU A 227 -8.23 3.90 3.08
C LEU A 227 -7.83 4.46 4.44
N ALA A 228 -7.69 3.55 5.40
CA ALA A 228 -7.09 3.79 6.71
C ALA A 228 -5.63 3.32 6.66
N LEU A 229 -4.67 4.19 6.93
CA LEU A 229 -3.24 3.87 7.01
C LEU A 229 -2.69 4.32 8.35
N TRP A 230 -1.74 3.60 8.93
CA TRP A 230 -1.15 3.97 10.21
C TRP A 230 0.31 3.55 10.34
N SER A 231 0.98 4.22 11.28
CA SER A 231 2.37 4.02 11.64
C SER A 231 2.48 3.30 13.00
N SER A 232 2.79 4.05 14.06
CA SER A 232 2.93 3.62 15.45
C SER A 232 2.48 4.77 16.37
N TRP A 233 3.05 4.92 17.57
CA TRP A 233 2.81 6.04 18.48
C TRP A 233 3.28 7.40 17.93
N ALA A 234 4.13 7.38 16.91
CA ALA A 234 4.65 8.53 16.16
C ALA A 234 4.46 8.32 14.66
N ASP A 235 4.66 9.38 13.88
CA ASP A 235 4.55 9.40 12.42
C ASP A 235 5.65 8.61 11.71
N ASP A 236 6.82 8.46 12.33
CA ASP A 236 8.05 7.98 11.67
C ASP A 236 8.86 6.94 12.44
N GLN A 237 8.43 6.56 13.65
CA GLN A 237 9.15 5.63 14.51
C GLN A 237 8.21 4.80 15.37
N PHE A 238 8.68 3.61 15.74
CA PHE A 238 7.97 2.69 16.62
C PHE A 238 8.73 2.35 17.91
N HIS A 239 10.05 2.54 17.93
CA HIS A 239 10.89 2.17 19.06
C HIS A 239 10.67 3.08 20.27
N SER A 240 11.00 2.60 21.47
CA SER A 240 10.82 3.34 22.73
C SER A 240 9.40 3.87 22.92
N THR A 241 8.40 3.12 22.44
CA THR A 241 7.01 3.53 22.51
C THR A 241 6.56 3.77 23.96
N PRO A 242 5.80 4.84 24.23
CA PRO A 242 5.09 4.99 25.50
C PRO A 242 3.85 4.07 25.60
N GLY A 243 3.50 3.38 24.51
CA GLY A 243 2.25 2.62 24.37
C GLY A 243 1.02 3.53 24.26
N GLY A 244 -0.14 2.91 24.08
CA GLY A 244 -1.44 3.54 24.30
C GLY A 244 -2.00 4.38 23.17
N LYS A 245 -1.27 4.59 22.06
CA LYS A 245 -1.72 5.45 20.97
C LYS A 245 -1.13 5.05 19.62
N THR A 246 -1.88 5.35 18.55
CA THR A 246 -1.46 5.17 17.16
C THR A 246 -1.72 6.43 16.34
N VAL A 247 -0.75 6.86 15.54
CA VAL A 247 -0.93 7.92 14.53
C VAL A 247 -1.46 7.29 13.24
N MET A 248 -2.56 7.83 12.75
CA MET A 248 -3.29 7.33 11.59
C MET A 248 -3.46 8.46 10.57
N THR A 249 -3.40 8.10 9.29
CA THR A 249 -3.90 8.93 8.20
C THR A 249 -5.06 8.24 7.49
N ARG A 250 -6.02 9.01 7.00
CA ARG A 250 -7.14 8.51 6.19
C ARG A 250 -7.14 9.20 4.85
N TRP A 251 -7.24 8.42 3.78
CA TRP A 251 -7.21 8.91 2.41
C TRP A 251 -8.49 8.56 1.66
N ASN A 252 -9.09 9.56 1.01
CA ASN A 252 -10.24 9.38 0.14
C ASN A 252 -9.78 9.34 -1.34
N PRO A 253 -9.80 8.18 -2.01
CA PRO A 253 -9.34 8.05 -3.39
C PRO A 253 -10.24 8.77 -4.41
N LEU A 254 -11.47 9.13 -4.04
CA LEU A 254 -12.40 9.83 -4.93
C LEU A 254 -12.17 11.35 -4.92
N THR A 255 -11.90 11.93 -3.75
CA THR A 255 -11.70 13.39 -3.60
C THR A 255 -10.23 13.79 -3.58
N GLY A 256 -9.32 12.85 -3.28
CA GLY A 256 -7.91 13.11 -3.04
C GLY A 256 -7.60 13.68 -1.65
N GLU A 257 -8.58 13.75 -0.75
CA GLU A 257 -8.40 14.29 0.59
C GLU A 257 -7.56 13.35 1.47
N VAL A 258 -6.58 13.92 2.19
CA VAL A 258 -5.74 13.23 3.18
C VAL A 258 -5.91 13.93 4.52
N SER A 259 -6.16 13.16 5.57
CA SER A 259 -6.29 13.65 6.94
C SER A 259 -5.36 12.91 7.89
N LYS A 260 -5.03 13.52 9.04
CA LYS A 260 -4.22 12.92 10.11
C LYS A 260 -4.99 12.95 11.42
N ARG A 261 -4.88 11.89 12.23
CA ARG A 261 -5.31 11.90 13.63
C ARG A 261 -4.48 10.96 14.50
N THR A 262 -4.54 11.19 15.81
CA THR A 262 -3.99 10.25 16.80
C THR A 262 -5.14 9.51 17.47
N VAL A 263 -5.12 8.18 17.38
CA VAL A 263 -6.06 7.28 18.04
C VAL A 263 -5.47 6.87 19.39
N SER A 264 -6.08 7.31 20.49
CA SER A 264 -5.63 6.99 21.85
C SER A 264 -6.73 6.37 22.72
N ASN A 265 -7.99 6.45 22.29
CA ASN A 265 -9.13 5.94 23.06
C ASN A 265 -9.12 4.41 23.20
N THR A 266 -8.43 3.70 22.30
CA THR A 266 -8.24 2.24 22.39
C THR A 266 -7.10 1.84 23.31
N HIS A 267 -6.26 2.77 23.74
CA HIS A 267 -5.05 2.48 24.54
C HIS A 267 -4.12 1.49 23.83
N HIS A 268 -3.95 1.63 22.51
CA HIS A 268 -3.23 0.68 21.68
C HIS A 268 -2.32 1.41 20.66
N ASP A 269 -1.03 1.15 20.74
CA ASP A 269 -0.04 1.35 19.67
C ASP A 269 -0.04 0.11 18.75
N MET A 270 -0.68 0.28 17.60
CA MET A 270 -1.03 -0.76 16.64
C MET A 270 0.07 -1.03 15.61
N PHE A 271 1.33 -0.70 15.92
CA PHE A 271 2.47 -1.11 15.11
C PHE A 271 2.80 -2.60 15.32
N CYS A 272 3.20 -3.31 14.26
CA CYS A 272 3.39 -4.78 14.23
C CYS A 272 2.14 -5.66 14.49
N PRO A 273 0.93 -5.30 14.03
CA PRO A 273 -0.27 -6.01 14.44
C PRO A 273 -0.55 -7.24 13.57
N GLY A 274 -1.49 -8.08 14.01
CA GLY A 274 -2.31 -8.90 13.11
C GLY A 274 -3.59 -8.13 12.74
N ILE A 275 -4.02 -8.19 11.48
CA ILE A 275 -5.16 -7.43 10.95
C ILE A 275 -6.12 -8.39 10.24
N SER A 276 -7.42 -8.32 10.55
CA SER A 276 -8.47 -9.03 9.79
C SER A 276 -9.82 -8.31 9.87
N TYR A 277 -10.63 -8.36 8.83
CA TYR A 277 -12.04 -7.96 8.90
C TYR A 277 -12.90 -9.10 9.43
N ASP A 278 -13.61 -8.92 10.54
CA ASP A 278 -14.54 -9.95 11.04
C ASP A 278 -15.83 -10.03 10.20
N GLY A 279 -16.69 -11.01 10.50
CA GLY A 279 -17.94 -11.22 9.78
C GLY A 279 -19.01 -10.15 9.99
N THR A 280 -18.78 -9.19 10.89
CA THR A 280 -19.64 -8.03 11.15
C THR A 280 -19.22 -6.80 10.35
N GLY A 281 -18.02 -6.85 9.75
CA GLY A 281 -17.45 -5.75 8.99
C GLY A 281 -16.55 -4.84 9.81
N MET A 282 -16.27 -5.19 11.07
CA MET A 282 -15.29 -4.48 11.89
C MET A 282 -13.89 -4.95 11.52
N MET A 283 -12.95 -4.02 11.37
CA MET A 283 -11.53 -4.38 11.26
C MET A 283 -10.99 -4.65 12.65
N VAL A 284 -10.45 -5.84 12.87
CA VAL A 284 -9.85 -6.31 14.13
C VAL A 284 -8.33 -6.17 14.02
N VAL A 285 -7.74 -5.32 14.86
CA VAL A 285 -6.30 -5.06 14.94
C VAL A 285 -5.79 -5.55 16.27
N THR A 286 -4.80 -6.45 16.24
CA THR A 286 -4.37 -7.22 17.42
C THR A 286 -2.89 -7.04 17.71
N GLY A 287 -2.56 -6.85 18.99
CA GLY A 287 -1.20 -6.85 19.50
C GLY A 287 -0.26 -5.88 18.78
N GLY A 288 1.02 -6.24 18.73
CA GLY A 288 2.07 -5.35 18.26
C GLY A 288 2.80 -4.68 19.41
N ASN A 289 3.01 -3.37 19.35
CA ASN A 289 3.71 -2.61 20.39
C ASN A 289 3.00 -2.77 21.75
N ASP A 290 1.67 -2.63 21.81
CA ASP A 290 0.88 -3.06 22.98
C ASP A 290 0.35 -4.49 22.80
N ALA A 291 1.24 -5.46 23.02
CA ALA A 291 1.11 -6.83 22.56
C ALA A 291 -0.16 -7.63 22.98
N SER A 292 -0.91 -7.26 24.03
CA SER A 292 -2.18 -7.92 24.39
C SER A 292 -3.42 -7.27 23.80
N GLU A 293 -3.31 -6.01 23.35
CA GLU A 293 -4.48 -5.19 23.05
C GLU A 293 -5.20 -5.64 21.78
N THR A 294 -6.50 -5.36 21.74
CA THR A 294 -7.32 -5.54 20.54
C THR A 294 -8.12 -4.27 20.30
N SER A 295 -8.01 -3.73 19.09
CA SER A 295 -8.76 -2.55 18.64
C SER A 295 -9.67 -2.94 17.48
N LEU A 296 -10.91 -2.45 17.52
CA LEU A 296 -11.89 -2.62 16.46
C LEU A 296 -12.08 -1.29 15.75
N TYR A 297 -12.09 -1.28 14.43
CA TYR A 297 -12.41 -0.10 13.65
C TYR A 297 -13.70 -0.30 12.86
N ASP A 298 -14.69 0.54 13.16
CA ASP A 298 -15.89 0.71 12.35
C ASP A 298 -15.59 1.74 11.26
N SER A 299 -15.27 1.25 10.07
CA SER A 299 -14.90 2.12 8.94
C SER A 299 -16.06 2.90 8.33
N VAL A 300 -17.32 2.54 8.66
CA VAL A 300 -18.50 3.26 8.17
C VAL A 300 -18.74 4.49 9.03
N ASN A 301 -18.65 4.33 10.35
CA ASN A 301 -18.82 5.43 11.32
C ASN A 301 -17.52 6.17 11.62
N ASP A 302 -16.38 5.65 11.14
CA ASP A 302 -15.04 6.18 11.39
C ASP A 302 -14.66 6.20 12.89
N GLU A 303 -14.99 5.11 13.59
CA GLU A 303 -14.80 4.99 15.04
C GLU A 303 -13.90 3.82 15.42
N TRP A 304 -12.97 4.07 16.34
CA TRP A 304 -12.16 3.04 16.97
C TRP A 304 -12.74 2.66 18.33
N VAL A 305 -12.80 1.36 18.63
CA VAL A 305 -13.34 0.83 19.89
C VAL A 305 -12.37 -0.17 20.48
N ARG A 306 -12.10 -0.06 21.79
CA ARG A 306 -11.28 -1.07 22.50
C ARG A 306 -12.08 -2.36 22.66
N ALA A 307 -11.47 -3.50 22.39
CA ALA A 307 -12.03 -4.81 22.65
C ALA A 307 -11.28 -5.53 23.77
N THR A 308 -11.77 -6.71 24.13
CA THR A 308 -11.11 -7.59 25.10
C THR A 308 -9.71 -7.95 24.61
N GLU A 309 -8.74 -7.90 25.53
CA GLU A 309 -7.36 -8.31 25.28
C GLU A 309 -7.27 -9.79 24.86
N MET A 310 -6.30 -10.09 23.98
CA MET A 310 -5.90 -11.45 23.66
C MET A 310 -5.40 -12.16 24.92
N LYS A 311 -5.53 -13.49 24.93
CA LYS A 311 -5.02 -14.33 26.02
C LYS A 311 -3.50 -14.47 25.96
N LEU A 312 -2.92 -14.40 24.76
CA LEU A 312 -1.48 -14.35 24.55
C LEU A 312 -1.06 -13.01 23.98
N ARG A 313 0.10 -12.52 24.45
CA ARG A 313 0.71 -11.29 23.96
C ARG A 313 1.43 -11.59 22.65
N ARG A 314 1.12 -10.86 21.57
CA ARG A 314 1.63 -11.11 20.22
C ARG A 314 2.10 -9.83 19.55
N GLY A 315 3.03 -9.96 18.62
CA GLY A 315 3.32 -8.98 17.57
C GLY A 315 3.90 -9.72 16.38
N TYR A 316 3.64 -9.27 15.15
CA TYR A 316 3.95 -10.00 13.89
C TYR A 316 3.21 -11.31 13.68
N GLN A 317 2.22 -11.61 14.51
CA GLN A 317 1.29 -12.70 14.24
C GLN A 317 0.50 -12.44 12.96
N ALA A 318 0.07 -13.51 12.31
CA ALA A 318 -0.97 -13.43 11.30
C ALA A 318 -2.32 -13.76 11.91
N SER A 319 -3.36 -13.07 11.47
CA SER A 319 -4.76 -13.38 11.76
C SER A 319 -5.53 -13.63 10.47
N THR A 320 -6.63 -14.39 10.51
CA THR A 320 -7.50 -14.58 9.35
C THR A 320 -8.94 -14.81 9.78
N THR A 321 -9.89 -14.37 8.94
CA THR A 321 -11.32 -14.52 9.18
C THR A 321 -11.81 -15.91 8.79
N LEU A 322 -12.53 -16.55 9.69
CA LEU A 322 -13.09 -17.89 9.51
C LEU A 322 -14.42 -17.86 8.74
N SER A 323 -14.87 -19.05 8.30
CA SER A 323 -16.13 -19.21 7.55
C SER A 323 -17.39 -18.79 8.31
N ASP A 324 -17.31 -18.61 9.63
CA ASP A 324 -18.41 -18.09 10.47
C ASP A 324 -18.25 -16.60 10.84
N GLY A 325 -17.18 -15.94 10.40
CA GLY A 325 -16.91 -14.55 10.69
C GLY A 325 -16.11 -14.27 11.96
N ARG A 326 -15.73 -15.30 12.73
CA ARG A 326 -14.75 -15.16 13.81
C ARG A 326 -13.34 -14.92 13.25
N VAL A 327 -12.42 -14.43 14.08
CA VAL A 327 -11.02 -14.16 13.66
C VAL A 327 -10.08 -15.11 14.39
N PHE A 328 -9.34 -15.94 13.65
CA PHE A 328 -8.30 -16.81 14.16
C PHE A 328 -6.95 -16.10 14.16
N VAL A 329 -6.14 -16.29 15.19
CA VAL A 329 -4.77 -15.72 15.29
C VAL A 329 -3.79 -16.76 15.84
N ILE A 330 -2.57 -16.80 15.32
CA ILE A 330 -1.51 -17.73 15.76
C ILE A 330 -0.11 -17.12 15.55
N GLY A 331 0.86 -17.53 16.37
CA GLY A 331 2.25 -17.04 16.30
C GLY A 331 2.43 -15.62 16.83
N GLY A 332 3.49 -14.96 16.36
CA GLY A 332 3.83 -13.57 16.64
C GLY A 332 4.71 -13.36 17.86
N SER A 333 5.94 -13.83 17.79
CA SER A 333 6.95 -13.71 18.86
C SER A 333 7.73 -12.40 18.84
N TRP A 334 7.46 -11.49 17.91
CA TRP A 334 8.13 -10.18 17.85
C TRP A 334 7.98 -9.38 19.15
N ALA A 335 6.79 -9.38 19.74
CA ALA A 335 6.51 -8.82 21.07
C ALA A 335 5.79 -9.84 21.96
N GLY A 336 5.84 -9.67 23.29
CA GLY A 336 5.15 -10.56 24.22
C GLY A 336 5.91 -11.83 24.62
N ALA A 337 7.24 -11.80 24.52
CA ALA A 337 8.22 -12.87 24.81
C ALA A 337 8.25 -14.02 23.78
N SER A 338 9.46 -14.40 23.35
CA SER A 338 9.72 -15.42 22.32
C SER A 338 9.96 -16.83 22.87
N ASN A 339 10.00 -16.98 24.19
CA ASN A 339 10.17 -18.27 24.87
C ASN A 339 8.85 -18.95 25.24
N VAL A 340 7.73 -18.45 24.72
CA VAL A 340 6.38 -18.97 24.97
C VAL A 340 5.77 -19.36 23.63
N ASP A 341 5.37 -20.62 23.47
CA ASP A 341 4.66 -21.07 22.29
C ASP A 341 3.32 -20.32 22.16
N LYS A 342 3.13 -19.65 21.03
CA LYS A 342 1.96 -18.81 20.76
C LYS A 342 0.90 -19.55 19.95
N ASP A 343 0.40 -20.64 20.51
CA ASP A 343 -0.71 -21.44 19.98
C ASP A 343 -1.93 -20.57 19.66
N ALA A 344 -2.85 -21.09 18.85
CA ALA A 344 -3.91 -20.26 18.33
C ALA A 344 -4.93 -19.82 19.39
N GLU A 345 -5.59 -18.70 19.11
CA GLU A 345 -6.81 -18.27 19.78
C GLU A 345 -7.79 -17.68 18.76
N VAL A 346 -9.06 -17.59 19.13
CA VAL A 346 -10.13 -17.10 18.26
C VAL A 346 -10.90 -15.98 18.92
N TYR A 347 -11.09 -14.88 18.20
CA TYR A 347 -11.97 -13.78 18.57
C TYR A 347 -13.37 -14.04 18.05
N ASP A 348 -14.35 -14.01 18.95
CA ASP A 348 -15.75 -14.08 18.61
C ASP A 348 -16.39 -12.68 18.68
N PRO A 349 -16.77 -12.07 17.54
CA PRO A 349 -17.37 -10.75 17.54
C PRO A 349 -18.76 -10.71 18.21
N ALA A 350 -19.44 -11.85 18.41
CA ALA A 350 -20.75 -11.90 19.07
C ALA A 350 -20.62 -11.69 20.57
N THR A 351 -19.62 -12.33 21.16
CA THR A 351 -19.34 -12.25 22.59
C THR A 351 -18.26 -11.21 22.92
N ARG A 352 -17.57 -10.70 21.90
CA ARG A 352 -16.40 -9.81 21.99
C ARG A 352 -15.30 -10.37 22.89
N ASN A 353 -15.06 -11.67 22.81
CA ASN A 353 -14.11 -12.38 23.66
C ASN A 353 -13.14 -13.24 22.85
N TRP A 354 -11.96 -13.44 23.44
CA TRP A 354 -10.94 -14.37 22.94
C TRP A 354 -11.02 -15.71 23.67
N THR A 355 -10.96 -16.80 22.90
CA THR A 355 -10.90 -18.17 23.40
C THR A 355 -9.65 -18.87 22.86
N MET A 356 -8.85 -19.44 23.77
CA MET A 356 -7.68 -20.24 23.41
C MET A 356 -8.08 -21.51 22.66
N LEU A 357 -7.26 -21.87 21.68
CA LEU A 357 -7.31 -23.13 20.94
C LEU A 357 -6.00 -23.91 21.19
N PRO A 358 -5.82 -24.48 22.39
CA PRO A 358 -4.53 -25.03 22.82
C PRO A 358 -4.04 -26.22 22.00
N GLU A 359 -4.87 -26.87 21.19
CA GLU A 359 -4.47 -27.99 20.34
C GLU A 359 -4.15 -27.55 18.89
N ALA A 360 -4.42 -26.29 18.54
CA ALA A 360 -3.95 -25.65 17.31
C ALA A 360 -2.51 -25.13 17.50
N LYS A 361 -1.55 -26.06 17.49
CA LYS A 361 -0.15 -25.82 17.88
C LYS A 361 0.64 -24.97 16.88
N VAL A 362 1.33 -23.94 17.37
CA VAL A 362 2.23 -23.09 16.55
C VAL A 362 3.49 -23.83 16.10
N SER A 363 3.94 -24.82 16.88
CA SER A 363 5.18 -25.58 16.62
C SER A 363 5.22 -26.28 15.25
N LYS A 364 4.09 -26.43 14.57
CA LYS A 364 3.98 -27.04 13.24
C LYS A 364 4.23 -26.08 12.07
N MET A 365 4.13 -24.76 12.29
CA MET A 365 4.32 -23.76 11.24
C MET A 365 5.66 -23.01 11.34
N LEU A 366 6.51 -23.35 12.31
CA LEU A 366 7.78 -22.66 12.54
C LEU A 366 8.73 -22.79 11.34
N THR A 367 9.40 -21.70 10.98
CA THR A 367 10.57 -21.72 10.10
C THR A 367 11.84 -22.08 10.87
N GLU A 368 12.91 -22.41 10.15
CA GLU A 368 14.26 -22.63 10.66
C GLU A 368 15.09 -21.33 10.63
N ASP A 369 14.49 -20.21 11.03
CA ASP A 369 15.12 -18.87 11.02
C ASP A 369 16.34 -18.79 11.95
N MET A 370 17.42 -18.14 11.50
CA MET A 370 18.66 -17.97 12.26
C MET A 370 18.50 -17.19 13.57
N GLU A 371 17.49 -16.32 13.69
CA GLU A 371 17.16 -15.60 14.92
C GLU A 371 16.21 -16.41 15.83
N GLY A 372 15.85 -17.63 15.42
CA GLY A 372 15.13 -18.62 16.20
C GLY A 372 13.65 -18.25 16.45
N PRO A 373 13.08 -18.64 17.61
CA PRO A 373 11.66 -18.46 17.90
C PRO A 373 11.15 -17.02 17.79
N TRP A 374 12.02 -16.01 17.91
CA TRP A 374 11.63 -14.61 17.74
C TRP A 374 11.10 -14.29 16.33
N ARG A 375 11.56 -15.04 15.33
CA ARG A 375 11.16 -14.89 13.92
C ARG A 375 10.36 -16.06 13.38
N ALA A 376 10.58 -17.25 13.90
CA ALA A 376 10.08 -18.49 13.33
C ALA A 376 8.55 -18.59 13.22
N ASP A 377 7.79 -17.86 14.04
CA ASP A 377 6.32 -17.88 14.07
C ASP A 377 5.67 -16.61 13.49
N ASN A 378 6.44 -15.76 12.81
CA ASN A 378 5.95 -14.51 12.25
C ASN A 378 5.26 -14.70 10.89
N HIS A 379 4.34 -13.78 10.58
CA HIS A 379 3.82 -13.54 9.23
C HIS A 379 3.26 -14.79 8.51
N GLY A 380 2.57 -15.66 9.25
CA GLY A 380 1.94 -16.86 8.69
C GLY A 380 1.03 -16.56 7.49
N TRP A 381 1.16 -17.36 6.43
CA TRP A 381 0.33 -17.25 5.24
C TRP A 381 -1.00 -17.97 5.47
N LEU A 382 -1.93 -17.29 6.16
CA LEU A 382 -3.18 -17.88 6.64
C LEU A 382 -4.37 -17.58 5.73
N PHE A 383 -5.15 -18.62 5.43
CA PHE A 383 -6.41 -18.51 4.69
C PHE A 383 -7.53 -19.23 5.44
N GLY A 384 -8.46 -18.47 6.02
CA GLY A 384 -9.72 -19.03 6.51
C GLY A 384 -10.48 -19.72 5.37
N TRP A 385 -10.91 -20.95 5.63
CA TRP A 385 -11.46 -21.86 4.63
C TRP A 385 -12.71 -22.59 5.16
N LYS A 386 -13.16 -23.62 4.44
CA LYS A 386 -14.37 -24.40 4.74
C LYS A 386 -14.36 -24.97 6.15
N ASN A 387 -15.54 -25.15 6.72
CA ASN A 387 -15.75 -25.86 7.99
C ASN A 387 -14.85 -25.37 9.15
N LEU A 388 -14.72 -24.05 9.33
CA LEU A 388 -13.89 -23.43 10.37
C LEU A 388 -12.41 -23.87 10.35
N SER A 389 -11.91 -24.25 9.18
CA SER A 389 -10.50 -24.54 9.00
C SER A 389 -9.72 -23.30 8.59
N VAL A 390 -8.41 -23.34 8.84
CA VAL A 390 -7.44 -22.38 8.34
C VAL A 390 -6.35 -23.15 7.62
N PHE A 391 -6.08 -22.81 6.37
CA PHE A 391 -4.93 -23.30 5.65
C PHE A 391 -3.74 -22.37 5.90
N GLN A 392 -2.61 -22.93 6.35
CA GLN A 392 -1.34 -22.22 6.45
C GLN A 392 -0.43 -22.69 5.31
N ALA A 393 -0.16 -21.78 4.37
CA ALA A 393 0.61 -22.06 3.15
C ALA A 393 2.13 -21.87 3.32
N GLY A 394 2.55 -21.20 4.40
CA GLY A 394 3.92 -20.76 4.66
C GLY A 394 3.96 -19.71 5.79
N PRO A 395 5.09 -19.02 6.02
CA PRO A 395 6.29 -19.04 5.20
C PRO A 395 7.14 -20.31 5.33
N SER A 396 6.90 -21.13 6.34
CA SER A 396 7.60 -22.40 6.49
C SER A 396 7.40 -23.32 5.28
N LYS A 397 8.41 -24.14 5.01
CA LYS A 397 8.38 -25.17 3.95
C LYS A 397 7.29 -26.23 4.16
N GLN A 398 6.89 -26.45 5.42
CA GLN A 398 5.79 -27.33 5.80
C GLN A 398 4.47 -26.54 5.82
N MET A 399 3.48 -27.00 5.06
CA MET A 399 2.13 -26.45 5.08
C MET A 399 1.28 -27.19 6.11
N ASN A 400 0.23 -26.54 6.63
CA ASN A 400 -0.60 -27.11 7.67
C ASN A 400 -2.09 -26.76 7.51
N TRP A 401 -2.94 -27.66 8.00
CA TRP A 401 -4.35 -27.39 8.26
C TRP A 401 -4.57 -27.20 9.75
N TYR A 402 -5.18 -26.09 10.11
CA TYR A 402 -5.68 -25.80 11.45
C TYR A 402 -7.21 -25.89 11.47
N SER A 403 -7.75 -26.24 12.62
CA SER A 403 -9.19 -26.21 12.91
C SER A 403 -9.47 -25.25 14.07
N ALA A 404 -10.57 -24.51 13.98
CA ALA A 404 -11.09 -23.66 15.05
C ALA A 404 -12.36 -24.24 15.72
N HIS A 405 -12.59 -25.54 15.58
CA HIS A 405 -13.58 -26.29 16.37
C HIS A 405 -13.03 -26.60 17.77
N ASP A 406 -13.88 -26.54 18.78
CA ASP A 406 -13.56 -26.90 20.18
C ASP A 406 -12.23 -26.25 20.66
N ASN A 407 -11.23 -27.06 21.02
CA ASN A 407 -9.89 -26.61 21.47
C ASN A 407 -8.89 -26.43 20.31
N GLY A 408 -9.36 -26.52 19.07
CA GLY A 408 -8.56 -26.51 17.85
C GLY A 408 -7.89 -27.84 17.53
N THR A 409 -7.25 -27.91 16.37
CA THR A 409 -6.32 -28.99 15.98
C THR A 409 -5.32 -28.47 14.97
N VAL A 410 -4.23 -29.20 14.75
CA VAL A 410 -3.31 -29.00 13.61
C VAL A 410 -2.93 -30.33 12.98
N VAL A 411 -2.97 -30.41 11.66
CA VAL A 411 -2.47 -31.56 10.87
C VAL A 411 -1.59 -31.06 9.73
N GLY A 412 -0.52 -31.80 9.43
CA GLY A 412 0.37 -31.46 8.32
C GLY A 412 -0.33 -31.60 6.98
N ALA A 413 -0.03 -30.69 6.06
CA ALA A 413 -0.59 -30.62 4.72
C ALA A 413 0.49 -30.78 3.63
N GLY A 414 1.55 -31.56 3.90
CA GLY A 414 2.67 -31.73 2.97
C GLY A 414 3.58 -30.50 2.85
N ARG A 415 4.62 -30.61 2.02
CA ARG A 415 5.58 -29.53 1.77
C ARG A 415 5.18 -28.70 0.56
N ARG A 416 5.61 -27.44 0.53
CA ARG A 416 5.52 -26.59 -0.65
C ARG A 416 6.60 -26.99 -1.68
N MET A 417 6.43 -28.15 -2.31
CA MET A 417 7.44 -28.78 -3.17
C MET A 417 8.82 -28.88 -2.50
N ASP A 418 9.88 -28.59 -3.25
CA ASP A 418 11.28 -28.48 -2.82
C ASP A 418 11.66 -27.07 -2.33
N ASP A 419 10.67 -26.20 -2.13
CA ASP A 419 10.89 -24.86 -1.57
C ASP A 419 11.41 -24.94 -0.13
N GLU A 420 12.14 -23.90 0.24
CA GLU A 420 12.63 -23.68 1.60
C GLU A 420 11.71 -22.69 2.34
N ASP A 421 12.09 -22.33 3.56
CA ASP A 421 11.37 -21.28 4.27
C ASP A 421 11.44 -19.96 3.47
N SER A 422 10.32 -19.26 3.43
CA SER A 422 10.12 -18.09 2.56
C SER A 422 9.56 -16.92 3.37
N MET A 423 10.24 -16.58 4.47
CA MET A 423 9.90 -15.47 5.34
C MET A 423 9.78 -14.18 4.52
N SER A 424 8.75 -13.38 4.79
CA SER A 424 8.43 -12.16 4.05
C SER A 424 8.28 -12.33 2.53
N GLY A 425 8.01 -13.55 2.07
CA GLY A 425 7.36 -13.82 0.78
C GLY A 425 5.86 -13.57 0.87
N ASN A 426 5.16 -13.64 -0.26
CA ASN A 426 3.73 -13.36 -0.34
C ASN A 426 2.93 -14.62 -0.68
N ALA A 427 1.69 -14.67 -0.21
CA ALA A 427 0.72 -15.68 -0.62
C ALA A 427 -0.63 -15.00 -0.86
N ILE A 428 -1.29 -15.33 -1.97
CA ILE A 428 -2.55 -14.67 -2.37
C ILE A 428 -3.53 -15.63 -3.04
N MET A 429 -4.80 -15.60 -2.59
CA MET A 429 -5.86 -16.43 -3.13
C MET A 429 -6.56 -15.73 -4.30
N PHE A 430 -6.12 -16.03 -5.52
CA PHE A 430 -6.59 -15.36 -6.75
C PHE A 430 -7.83 -16.02 -7.39
N ASP A 431 -8.15 -17.26 -7.02
CA ASP A 431 -9.40 -17.95 -7.36
C ASP A 431 -9.85 -18.82 -6.19
N ALA A 432 -10.65 -18.24 -5.30
CA ALA A 432 -11.20 -18.94 -4.12
C ALA A 432 -12.22 -20.03 -4.50
N VAL A 433 -12.86 -19.96 -5.67
CA VAL A 433 -13.82 -21.01 -6.08
C VAL A 433 -13.09 -22.31 -6.38
N LYS A 434 -11.88 -22.21 -6.94
CA LYS A 434 -11.00 -23.35 -7.24
C LYS A 434 -9.94 -23.61 -6.18
N GLY A 435 -9.93 -22.86 -5.08
CA GLY A 435 -8.93 -22.98 -4.02
C GLY A 435 -7.50 -22.71 -4.49
N LYS A 436 -7.30 -21.77 -5.43
CA LYS A 436 -5.99 -21.45 -6.00
C LYS A 436 -5.32 -20.33 -5.21
N ILE A 437 -4.12 -20.62 -4.70
CA ILE A 437 -3.25 -19.70 -3.97
C ILE A 437 -1.93 -19.61 -4.72
N LEU A 438 -1.48 -18.40 -5.04
CA LEU A 438 -0.15 -18.15 -5.59
C LEU A 438 0.78 -17.77 -4.44
N THR A 439 1.96 -18.38 -4.35
CA THR A 439 3.02 -17.99 -3.40
C THR A 439 4.26 -17.52 -4.14
N LEU A 440 4.94 -16.50 -3.62
CA LEU A 440 5.97 -15.75 -4.34
C LEU A 440 7.11 -15.31 -3.41
N GLY A 441 8.35 -15.61 -3.82
CA GLY A 441 9.60 -15.09 -3.24
C GLY A 441 9.72 -15.29 -1.73
N GLY A 442 10.35 -14.33 -1.06
CA GLY A 442 10.73 -14.44 0.36
C GLY A 442 12.17 -14.93 0.52
N SER A 443 12.60 -15.13 1.76
CA SER A 443 13.93 -15.64 2.10
C SER A 443 13.89 -16.65 3.26
N PRO A 444 14.89 -17.54 3.39
CA PRO A 444 14.95 -18.50 4.50
C PRO A 444 14.88 -17.85 5.89
N ASP A 445 15.56 -16.73 6.07
CA ASP A 445 15.56 -15.95 7.31
C ASP A 445 14.93 -14.58 7.09
N TYR A 446 14.44 -13.98 8.17
CA TYR A 446 13.83 -12.66 8.17
C TYR A 446 14.80 -11.55 7.76
N ASP A 447 16.05 -11.61 8.22
CA ASP A 447 17.05 -10.56 8.04
C ASP A 447 18.39 -11.16 7.60
N LYS A 448 19.16 -10.40 6.83
CA LYS A 448 20.47 -10.76 6.24
C LYS A 448 20.44 -12.06 5.43
N SER A 449 19.35 -12.27 4.69
CA SER A 449 19.13 -13.48 3.91
C SER A 449 18.88 -13.15 2.45
N TRP A 450 19.40 -14.00 1.55
CA TRP A 450 19.14 -13.86 0.12
C TRP A 450 17.70 -14.27 -0.18
N SER A 451 17.00 -13.44 -0.93
CA SER A 451 15.67 -13.76 -1.40
C SER A 451 15.70 -14.80 -2.51
N THR A 452 14.57 -15.45 -2.74
CA THR A 452 14.33 -16.32 -3.87
C THR A 452 13.38 -15.64 -4.86
N ASN A 453 13.32 -16.17 -6.07
CA ASN A 453 12.27 -15.87 -7.04
C ASN A 453 11.26 -17.02 -7.13
N ALA A 454 11.24 -17.96 -6.18
CA ALA A 454 10.41 -19.15 -6.23
C ALA A 454 8.93 -18.78 -6.31
N ALA A 455 8.18 -19.51 -7.14
CA ALA A 455 6.77 -19.24 -7.40
C ALA A 455 5.96 -20.53 -7.52
N HIS A 456 4.86 -20.62 -6.77
CA HIS A 456 4.05 -21.84 -6.68
C HIS A 456 2.56 -21.54 -6.77
N ILE A 457 1.81 -22.46 -7.39
CA ILE A 457 0.36 -22.53 -7.29
C ILE A 457 0.01 -23.67 -6.33
N ILE A 458 -0.60 -23.34 -5.20
CA ILE A 458 -1.21 -24.30 -4.28
C ILE A 458 -2.70 -24.39 -4.61
N THR A 459 -3.22 -25.61 -4.73
CA THR A 459 -4.65 -25.90 -4.96
C THR A 459 -5.21 -26.66 -3.76
N ILE A 460 -6.03 -25.97 -2.96
CA ILE A 460 -6.68 -26.53 -1.77
C ILE A 460 -8.08 -27.06 -2.08
N GLY A 461 -8.43 -28.20 -1.49
CA GLY A 461 -9.73 -28.85 -1.61
C GLY A 461 -10.49 -28.85 -0.28
N GLU A 462 -10.87 -30.04 0.20
CA GLU A 462 -11.48 -30.18 1.52
C GLU A 462 -10.42 -30.09 2.64
N PRO A 463 -10.76 -29.53 3.81
CA PRO A 463 -9.84 -29.41 4.93
C PRO A 463 -9.22 -30.76 5.34
N GLY A 464 -7.94 -30.75 5.70
CA GLY A 464 -7.20 -31.94 6.13
C GLY A 464 -6.66 -32.80 4.98
N GLN A 465 -6.97 -32.47 3.72
CA GLN A 465 -6.35 -33.11 2.55
C GLN A 465 -5.04 -32.43 2.19
N GLU A 466 -4.06 -33.20 1.73
CA GLU A 466 -2.83 -32.64 1.16
C GLU A 466 -3.18 -31.88 -0.14
N PRO A 467 -2.82 -30.59 -0.27
CA PRO A 467 -3.10 -29.80 -1.45
C PRO A 467 -2.17 -30.18 -2.59
N LYS A 468 -2.59 -29.86 -3.82
CA LYS A 468 -1.71 -29.98 -4.99
C LYS A 468 -0.84 -28.73 -5.07
N VAL A 469 0.48 -28.89 -5.12
CA VAL A 469 1.43 -27.78 -5.34
C VAL A 469 2.09 -27.95 -6.71
N GLU A 470 2.13 -26.88 -7.48
CA GLU A 470 2.70 -26.84 -8.84
C GLU A 470 3.59 -25.60 -8.99
N PRO A 471 4.63 -25.64 -9.85
CA PRO A 471 5.37 -24.43 -10.21
C PRO A 471 4.44 -23.44 -10.93
N ALA A 472 4.52 -22.16 -10.56
CA ALA A 472 3.87 -21.07 -11.29
C ALA A 472 4.86 -20.48 -12.29
N GLY A 473 4.48 -20.29 -13.55
CA GLY A 473 5.34 -19.66 -14.56
C GLY A 473 6.66 -20.39 -14.79
N GLY A 474 6.67 -21.72 -14.68
CA GLY A 474 7.89 -22.53 -14.71
C GLY A 474 8.65 -22.60 -13.38
N GLY A 475 8.09 -22.05 -12.30
CA GLY A 475 8.58 -22.18 -10.92
C GLY A 475 9.24 -20.90 -10.38
N THR A 476 9.36 -19.86 -11.20
CA THR A 476 10.11 -18.65 -10.84
C THR A 476 9.49 -17.37 -11.39
N MET A 477 9.53 -16.30 -10.60
CA MET A 477 9.41 -14.91 -11.05
C MET A 477 10.65 -14.48 -11.85
N HIS A 478 10.59 -13.34 -12.55
CA HIS A 478 11.75 -12.76 -13.24
C HIS A 478 12.82 -12.23 -12.28
N HIS A 479 12.42 -11.79 -11.09
CA HIS A 479 13.30 -11.19 -10.10
C HIS A 479 13.11 -11.82 -8.72
N GLU A 480 14.23 -12.06 -8.02
CA GLU A 480 14.23 -12.48 -6.62
C GLU A 480 13.83 -11.30 -5.73
N ARG A 481 12.93 -11.53 -4.76
CA ARG A 481 12.38 -10.47 -3.91
C ARG A 481 12.03 -10.95 -2.52
N VAL A 482 12.43 -10.19 -1.50
CA VAL A 482 11.87 -10.22 -0.14
C VAL A 482 11.34 -8.83 0.23
N PHE A 483 10.38 -8.76 1.16
CA PHE A 483 9.65 -7.54 1.54
C PHE A 483 8.83 -6.90 0.41
N HIS A 484 8.60 -7.64 -0.67
CA HIS A 484 7.70 -7.23 -1.73
C HIS A 484 6.24 -7.37 -1.28
N THR A 485 5.34 -6.75 -2.04
CA THR A 485 3.89 -6.80 -1.78
C THR A 485 3.13 -7.18 -3.03
N THR A 486 1.94 -7.75 -2.87
CA THR A 486 1.13 -8.26 -3.98
C THR A 486 -0.33 -7.90 -3.83
N VAL A 487 -1.04 -7.82 -4.96
CA VAL A 487 -2.50 -7.65 -5.00
C VAL A 487 -3.08 -8.48 -6.13
N VAL A 488 -4.25 -9.09 -5.91
CA VAL A 488 -5.04 -9.70 -6.97
C VAL A 488 -5.93 -8.65 -7.61
N LEU A 489 -5.95 -8.60 -8.94
CA LEU A 489 -6.70 -7.65 -9.75
C LEU A 489 -8.07 -8.23 -10.17
N PRO A 490 -9.03 -7.40 -10.62
CA PRO A 490 -10.37 -7.87 -11.03
C PRO A 490 -10.37 -9.02 -12.06
N ASP A 491 -9.45 -8.98 -13.01
CA ASP A 491 -9.33 -10.00 -14.05
C ASP A 491 -8.67 -11.31 -13.56
N GLY A 492 -8.18 -11.35 -12.32
CA GLY A 492 -7.57 -12.53 -11.69
C GLY A 492 -6.06 -12.59 -11.79
N LYS A 493 -5.43 -11.63 -12.49
CA LYS A 493 -3.98 -11.49 -12.46
C LYS A 493 -3.49 -11.01 -11.10
N VAL A 494 -2.24 -11.32 -10.78
CA VAL A 494 -1.60 -10.88 -9.53
C VAL A 494 -0.45 -9.95 -9.86
N ALA A 495 -0.51 -8.71 -9.37
CA ALA A 495 0.57 -7.73 -9.52
C ALA A 495 1.50 -7.76 -8.29
N ILE A 496 2.80 -7.59 -8.54
CA ILE A 496 3.91 -7.79 -7.60
C ILE A 496 4.78 -6.54 -7.60
N PHE A 497 4.98 -5.93 -6.43
CA PHE A 497 5.62 -4.62 -6.29
C PHE A 497 6.76 -4.61 -5.28
N GLY A 498 7.83 -3.87 -5.61
CA GLY A 498 8.92 -3.56 -4.70
C GLY A 498 9.70 -4.79 -4.22
N GLY A 499 10.26 -4.69 -3.03
CA GLY A 499 11.16 -5.63 -2.42
C GLY A 499 12.62 -5.43 -2.82
N GLN A 500 13.48 -6.25 -2.24
CA GLN A 500 14.92 -6.23 -2.44
C GLN A 500 15.47 -7.65 -2.61
N GLN A 501 16.64 -7.78 -3.22
CA GLN A 501 17.28 -9.09 -3.42
C GLN A 501 17.90 -9.66 -2.15
N PHE A 502 18.48 -8.80 -1.30
CA PHE A 502 19.06 -9.19 -0.03
C PHE A 502 18.27 -8.54 1.11
N GLY A 503 17.60 -9.35 1.91
CA GLY A 503 16.68 -8.89 2.94
C GLY A 503 17.40 -8.26 4.11
N ILE A 504 17.52 -6.94 4.15
CA ILE A 504 17.92 -6.18 5.33
C ILE A 504 16.83 -5.17 5.67
N ALA A 505 16.26 -5.24 6.88
CA ALA A 505 15.27 -4.25 7.32
C ALA A 505 15.87 -2.82 7.31
N PHE A 506 15.09 -1.84 6.85
CA PHE A 506 15.47 -0.41 6.77
C PHE A 506 16.69 -0.10 5.87
N ASN A 507 17.13 -1.04 5.04
CA ASN A 507 18.16 -0.84 4.04
C ASN A 507 17.52 -0.63 2.66
N GLU A 508 18.13 0.21 1.83
CA GLU A 508 17.60 0.60 0.52
C GLU A 508 18.55 0.22 -0.63
N GLU A 509 19.36 -0.82 -0.44
CA GLU A 509 20.23 -1.39 -1.47
C GLU A 509 19.54 -2.56 -2.18
N ASN A 510 19.97 -2.87 -3.41
CA ASN A 510 19.48 -4.02 -4.21
C ASN A 510 17.96 -4.04 -4.42
N VAL A 511 17.34 -2.86 -4.46
CA VAL A 511 15.91 -2.62 -4.64
C VAL A 511 15.44 -3.09 -6.01
N GLN A 512 14.24 -3.66 -6.06
CA GLN A 512 13.62 -4.12 -7.30
C GLN A 512 12.50 -3.17 -7.78
N PHE A 513 12.86 -2.21 -8.64
CA PHE A 513 11.95 -1.19 -9.18
C PHE A 513 10.98 -1.64 -10.28
N VAL A 514 11.25 -2.77 -10.94
CA VAL A 514 10.42 -3.27 -12.05
C VAL A 514 9.34 -4.18 -11.47
N PRO A 515 8.05 -3.82 -11.47
CA PRO A 515 7.01 -4.72 -10.97
C PRO A 515 6.79 -5.89 -11.92
N GLU A 516 6.07 -6.91 -11.48
CA GLU A 516 5.70 -8.06 -12.30
C GLU A 516 4.20 -8.35 -12.19
N ILE A 517 3.63 -8.97 -13.20
CA ILE A 517 2.26 -9.47 -13.18
C ILE A 517 2.24 -10.94 -13.57
N TYR A 518 1.61 -11.76 -12.74
CA TYR A 518 1.33 -13.15 -13.02
C TYR A 518 -0.05 -13.29 -13.67
N ASP A 519 -0.10 -13.93 -14.83
CA ASP A 519 -1.34 -14.31 -15.51
C ASP A 519 -1.63 -15.80 -15.32
N PRO A 520 -2.67 -16.18 -14.54
CA PRO A 520 -3.01 -17.58 -14.31
C PRO A 520 -3.62 -18.27 -15.53
N GLU A 521 -4.07 -17.55 -16.56
CA GLU A 521 -4.63 -18.16 -17.77
C GLU A 521 -3.53 -18.71 -18.68
N THR A 522 -2.42 -17.98 -18.79
CA THR A 522 -1.26 -18.37 -19.60
C THR A 522 -0.15 -19.02 -18.78
N ASP A 523 -0.24 -18.97 -17.44
CA ASP A 523 0.79 -19.38 -16.49
C ASP A 523 2.13 -18.69 -16.78
N THR A 524 2.12 -17.35 -16.81
CA THR A 524 3.32 -16.55 -17.14
C THR A 524 3.48 -15.30 -16.29
N PHE A 525 4.72 -14.97 -15.95
CA PHE A 525 5.09 -13.66 -15.41
C PHE A 525 5.47 -12.69 -16.53
N THR A 526 4.97 -11.46 -16.45
CA THR A 526 5.34 -10.35 -17.35
C THR A 526 5.85 -9.17 -16.53
N LYS A 527 6.93 -8.53 -16.98
CA LYS A 527 7.44 -7.30 -16.34
C LYS A 527 6.53 -6.12 -16.66
N LEU A 528 6.28 -5.29 -15.66
CA LEU A 528 5.47 -4.07 -15.77
C LEU A 528 6.36 -2.83 -15.85
N GLN A 529 5.74 -1.67 -16.01
CA GLN A 529 6.41 -0.38 -16.02
C GLN A 529 7.18 -0.16 -14.70
N GLN A 530 8.47 0.15 -14.80
CA GLN A 530 9.33 0.53 -13.68
C GLN A 530 8.84 1.82 -13.00
N ASN A 531 8.99 1.91 -11.67
CA ASN A 531 8.85 3.15 -10.88
C ASN A 531 10.21 3.72 -10.44
N ASN A 532 10.18 4.82 -9.68
CA ASN A 532 11.39 5.50 -9.18
C ASN A 532 11.45 5.69 -7.65
N VAL A 533 10.53 5.09 -6.90
CA VAL A 533 10.49 5.22 -5.43
C VAL A 533 10.81 3.87 -4.79
N VAL A 534 11.69 3.89 -3.77
CA VAL A 534 12.13 2.68 -3.07
C VAL A 534 11.01 2.15 -2.18
N ARG A 535 10.76 0.84 -2.28
CA ARG A 535 9.64 0.16 -1.62
C ARG A 535 10.10 -1.19 -1.11
N VAL A 536 10.57 -1.22 0.14
CA VAL A 536 11.17 -2.39 0.79
C VAL A 536 10.44 -2.73 2.08
N TYR A 537 11.16 -3.07 3.15
CA TYR A 537 10.59 -3.32 4.47
C TYR A 537 9.65 -2.20 4.93
N HIS A 538 8.49 -2.58 5.50
CA HIS A 538 7.37 -1.69 5.87
C HIS A 538 6.59 -1.05 4.71
N THR A 539 6.67 -1.62 3.52
CA THR A 539 5.79 -1.25 2.40
C THR A 539 4.43 -1.97 2.47
N VAL A 540 3.39 -1.32 1.98
CA VAL A 540 2.06 -1.90 1.71
C VAL A 540 1.65 -1.75 0.24
N SER A 541 0.87 -2.70 -0.28
CA SER A 541 0.14 -2.55 -1.54
C SER A 541 -1.34 -2.87 -1.36
N ILE A 542 -2.22 -2.02 -1.89
CA ILE A 542 -3.67 -2.10 -1.68
C ILE A 542 -4.39 -1.85 -3.02
N LEU A 543 -5.27 -2.77 -3.42
CA LEU A 543 -6.17 -2.57 -4.57
C LEU A 543 -7.16 -1.45 -4.25
N LEU A 544 -7.47 -0.57 -5.21
CA LEU A 544 -8.42 0.51 -5.00
C LEU A 544 -9.80 0.16 -5.58
N PRO A 545 -10.89 0.77 -5.06
CA PRO A 545 -12.24 0.59 -5.62
C PRO A 545 -12.34 0.93 -7.10
N ASP A 546 -11.45 1.76 -7.63
CA ASP A 546 -11.38 2.10 -9.04
C ASP A 546 -10.45 1.16 -9.85
N ALA A 547 -10.06 0.02 -9.30
CA ALA A 547 -9.18 -0.98 -9.91
C ALA A 547 -7.74 -0.51 -10.22
N ARG A 548 -7.29 0.60 -9.64
CA ARG A 548 -5.86 0.93 -9.57
C ARG A 548 -5.22 0.32 -8.31
N VAL A 549 -3.92 0.48 -8.12
CA VAL A 549 -3.20 -0.03 -6.94
C VAL A 549 -2.47 1.11 -6.26
N LEU A 550 -2.62 1.24 -4.95
CA LEU A 550 -1.73 2.04 -4.12
C LEU A 550 -0.54 1.17 -3.69
N ASN A 551 0.68 1.68 -3.84
CA ASN A 551 1.89 1.09 -3.26
C ASN A 551 2.63 2.17 -2.43
N ALA A 552 2.77 1.97 -1.13
CA ALA A 552 3.12 3.04 -0.19
C ALA A 552 4.00 2.57 0.97
N GLY A 553 4.65 3.53 1.63
CA GLY A 553 5.46 3.29 2.82
C GLY A 553 6.85 2.74 2.54
N GLY A 554 7.48 2.22 3.60
CA GLY A 554 8.90 1.93 3.65
C GLY A 554 9.58 2.74 4.77
N GLY A 555 10.42 2.10 5.59
CA GLY A 555 11.14 2.77 6.66
C GLY A 555 10.50 2.65 8.04
N LEU A 556 10.01 3.75 8.62
CA LEU A 556 9.54 3.88 10.01
C LEU A 556 10.63 3.59 11.06
N CYS A 557 11.80 4.20 10.90
CA CYS A 557 12.96 4.00 11.77
C CYS A 557 13.45 5.26 12.49
N GLY A 558 12.58 6.27 12.61
CA GLY A 558 12.87 7.55 13.25
C GLY A 558 13.88 8.35 12.45
N ASN A 559 15.01 8.69 13.05
CA ASN A 559 16.10 9.42 12.38
C ASN A 559 16.91 8.49 11.47
N CYS A 560 16.29 8.09 10.37
CA CYS A 560 16.87 7.25 9.34
C CYS A 560 16.47 7.75 7.96
N THR A 561 17.34 7.48 6.98
CA THR A 561 17.10 7.88 5.60
C THR A 561 16.12 6.97 4.89
N ALA A 562 15.54 5.95 5.52
CA ALA A 562 14.71 4.96 4.80
C ALA A 562 13.21 5.21 4.92
N ASN A 563 12.79 6.28 5.61
CA ASN A 563 11.38 6.64 5.72
C ASN A 563 10.85 7.14 4.37
N HIS A 564 9.68 6.64 4.00
CA HIS A 564 8.92 7.11 2.85
C HIS A 564 7.55 7.58 3.33
N TYR A 565 7.38 8.90 3.40
CA TYR A 565 6.11 9.54 3.77
C TYR A 565 5.15 9.61 2.58
N ASP A 566 5.16 8.60 1.72
CA ASP A 566 4.46 8.68 0.44
C ASP A 566 3.93 7.31 -0.04
N GLY A 567 3.14 7.39 -1.10
CA GLY A 567 2.68 6.26 -1.90
C GLY A 567 2.58 6.63 -3.37
N GLN A 568 2.60 5.66 -4.27
CA GLN A 568 2.37 5.89 -5.69
C GLN A 568 1.18 5.07 -6.17
N ILE A 569 0.42 5.65 -7.09
CA ILE A 569 -0.64 4.94 -7.79
C ILE A 569 -0.08 4.23 -9.01
N PHE A 570 -0.32 2.92 -9.10
CA PHE A 570 -0.13 2.16 -10.32
C PHE A 570 -1.48 1.98 -11.02
N THR A 571 -1.54 2.37 -12.30
CA THR A 571 -2.68 2.17 -13.19
C THR A 571 -2.39 0.97 -14.11
N PRO A 572 -3.06 -0.18 -13.92
CA PRO A 572 -2.78 -1.39 -14.71
C PRO A 572 -3.16 -1.23 -16.19
N PRO A 573 -2.54 -2.04 -17.09
CA PRO A 573 -2.77 -1.97 -18.54
C PRO A 573 -4.24 -2.07 -18.96
N TYR A 574 -5.07 -2.82 -18.23
CA TYR A 574 -6.50 -2.96 -18.55
C TYR A 574 -7.29 -1.65 -18.46
N LEU A 575 -6.77 -0.59 -17.82
CA LEU A 575 -7.40 0.73 -17.78
C LEU A 575 -6.93 1.65 -18.90
N LEU A 576 -5.96 1.22 -19.73
CA LEU A 576 -5.23 2.10 -20.64
C LEU A 576 -5.35 1.64 -22.09
N THR A 577 -5.59 2.60 -22.97
CA THR A 577 -5.39 2.44 -24.42
C THR A 577 -3.89 2.29 -24.73
N PRO A 578 -3.50 1.79 -25.92
CA PRO A 578 -2.09 1.75 -26.32
C PRO A 578 -1.38 3.11 -26.28
N SER A 579 -2.12 4.21 -26.46
CA SER A 579 -1.62 5.59 -26.33
C SER A 579 -1.60 6.13 -24.90
N GLY A 580 -1.97 5.32 -23.89
CA GLY A 580 -1.97 5.71 -22.48
C GLY A 580 -3.15 6.56 -22.01
N GLN A 581 -4.17 6.73 -22.84
CA GLN A 581 -5.44 7.36 -22.43
C GLN A 581 -6.32 6.35 -21.67
N PRO A 582 -7.10 6.79 -20.67
CA PRO A 582 -8.05 5.93 -19.97
C PRO A 582 -9.06 5.28 -20.94
N ARG A 583 -9.34 3.99 -20.73
CA ARG A 583 -10.41 3.29 -21.46
C ARG A 583 -11.79 3.64 -20.89
N PRO A 584 -12.85 3.70 -21.72
CA PRO A 584 -14.22 3.71 -21.22
C PRO A 584 -14.47 2.48 -20.35
N ARG A 585 -15.17 2.67 -19.23
CA ARG A 585 -15.43 1.60 -18.25
C ARG A 585 -16.92 1.25 -18.22
N PRO A 586 -17.30 -0.02 -18.05
CA PRO A 586 -18.68 -0.35 -17.74
C PRO A 586 -19.03 0.23 -16.35
N GLU A 587 -20.30 0.60 -16.15
CA GLU A 587 -20.81 1.12 -14.89
C GLU A 587 -21.93 0.24 -14.36
N ILE A 588 -21.96 -0.02 -13.06
CA ILE A 588 -23.10 -0.64 -12.39
C ILE A 588 -24.09 0.48 -12.02
N ILE A 589 -25.24 0.52 -12.70
CA ILE A 589 -26.17 1.64 -12.59
C ILE A 589 -27.19 1.46 -11.45
N SER A 590 -27.71 0.24 -11.27
CA SER A 590 -28.82 0.01 -10.34
C SER A 590 -29.01 -1.47 -10.01
N GLY A 591 -29.76 -1.76 -8.94
CA GLY A 591 -30.25 -3.10 -8.59
C GLY A 591 -29.45 -3.82 -7.51
N LEU A 592 -28.21 -3.39 -7.25
CA LEU A 592 -27.42 -3.88 -6.11
C LEU A 592 -27.82 -3.18 -4.81
N GLN A 593 -27.79 -3.96 -3.74
CA GLN A 593 -27.93 -3.49 -2.36
C GLN A 593 -26.54 -3.38 -1.72
N ASP A 594 -26.44 -2.67 -0.60
CA ASP A 594 -25.19 -2.59 0.18
C ASP A 594 -24.93 -3.87 0.99
N HIS A 595 -25.93 -4.74 1.13
CA HIS A 595 -25.85 -6.00 1.85
C HIS A 595 -26.38 -7.17 1.01
N ALA A 596 -25.71 -8.32 1.09
CA ALA A 596 -26.18 -9.58 0.54
C ALA A 596 -25.80 -10.76 1.44
N LEU A 597 -26.41 -11.93 1.19
CA LEU A 597 -26.11 -13.16 1.93
C LEU A 597 -25.30 -14.13 1.07
N VAL A 598 -24.46 -14.94 1.72
CA VAL A 598 -23.84 -16.11 1.10
C VAL A 598 -24.91 -16.96 0.40
N GLY A 599 -24.63 -17.42 -0.82
CA GLY A 599 -25.57 -18.20 -1.63
C GLY A 599 -26.72 -17.43 -2.30
N SER A 600 -26.88 -16.13 -2.01
CA SER A 600 -27.94 -15.31 -2.62
C SER A 600 -27.67 -15.02 -4.11
N THR A 601 -28.72 -14.62 -4.84
CA THR A 601 -28.60 -14.20 -6.24
C THR A 601 -28.70 -12.70 -6.36
N LEU A 602 -27.67 -12.07 -6.90
CA LEU A 602 -27.64 -10.65 -7.19
C LEU A 602 -28.26 -10.38 -8.56
N ARG A 603 -28.95 -9.25 -8.70
CA ARG A 603 -29.53 -8.77 -9.95
C ARG A 603 -29.21 -7.30 -10.11
N PHE A 604 -28.65 -6.91 -11.25
CA PHE A 604 -28.20 -5.53 -11.44
C PHE A 604 -28.21 -5.12 -12.91
N ARG A 605 -28.17 -3.81 -13.15
CA ARG A 605 -28.13 -3.20 -14.48
C ARG A 605 -26.78 -2.52 -14.69
N THR A 606 -26.24 -2.63 -15.88
CA THR A 606 -25.00 -1.94 -16.30
C THR A 606 -25.23 -0.93 -17.42
N SER A 607 -24.28 -0.02 -17.62
CA SER A 607 -24.30 0.95 -18.72
C SER A 607 -24.10 0.31 -20.09
N GLY A 608 -23.29 -0.74 -20.17
CA GLY A 608 -22.99 -1.49 -21.38
C GLY A 608 -23.01 -3.00 -21.16
N PRO A 609 -22.78 -3.80 -22.23
CA PRO A 609 -22.60 -5.24 -22.09
C PRO A 609 -21.35 -5.57 -21.27
N ILE A 610 -21.39 -6.67 -20.53
CA ILE A 610 -20.24 -7.19 -19.75
C ILE A 610 -19.96 -8.63 -20.18
N SER A 611 -18.72 -9.08 -19.97
CA SER A 611 -18.28 -10.46 -20.27
C SER A 611 -18.11 -11.28 -19.00
N SER A 612 -17.67 -10.66 -17.90
CA SER A 612 -17.37 -11.31 -16.64
C SER A 612 -17.61 -10.39 -15.46
N ALA A 613 -17.61 -10.97 -14.26
CA ALA A 613 -17.60 -10.23 -13.01
C ALA A 613 -16.75 -10.97 -11.98
N SER A 614 -16.32 -10.25 -10.94
CA SER A 614 -15.60 -10.83 -9.82
C SER A 614 -15.88 -10.08 -8.54
N LEU A 615 -15.91 -10.80 -7.43
CA LEU A 615 -15.79 -10.20 -6.10
C LEU A 615 -14.33 -10.25 -5.65
N ILE A 616 -13.83 -9.15 -5.11
CA ILE A 616 -12.54 -9.10 -4.40
C ILE A 616 -12.80 -8.61 -2.99
N ARG A 617 -12.40 -9.39 -1.99
CA ARG A 617 -12.60 -8.99 -0.58
C ARG A 617 -11.73 -7.79 -0.26
N LEU A 618 -12.22 -6.90 0.61
CA LEU A 618 -11.40 -5.77 1.04
C LEU A 618 -10.08 -6.27 1.64
N GLY A 619 -8.98 -5.64 1.24
CA GLY A 619 -7.64 -6.00 1.67
C GLY A 619 -7.18 -5.23 2.90
N THR A 620 -6.37 -5.88 3.72
CA THR A 620 -5.57 -5.29 4.78
C THR A 620 -4.11 -5.66 4.54
N ALA A 621 -3.17 -4.78 4.86
CA ALA A 621 -1.78 -4.99 4.52
C ALA A 621 -0.86 -4.45 5.62
N THR A 622 0.06 -5.28 6.07
CA THR A 622 1.20 -4.88 6.90
C THR A 622 2.28 -5.95 6.80
N HIS A 623 3.57 -5.58 6.77
CA HIS A 623 4.69 -6.53 6.81
C HIS A 623 4.54 -7.72 5.84
N THR A 624 4.20 -7.46 4.56
CA THR A 624 3.93 -8.46 3.50
C THR A 624 2.65 -9.31 3.66
N VAL A 625 1.99 -9.25 4.82
CA VAL A 625 0.81 -10.05 5.13
C VAL A 625 -0.46 -9.32 4.69
N ASN A 626 -1.28 -10.03 3.91
CA ASN A 626 -2.65 -9.68 3.58
C ASN A 626 -3.50 -10.95 3.53
N THR A 627 -4.14 -11.30 4.65
CA THR A 627 -4.95 -12.52 4.79
C THR A 627 -6.44 -12.31 4.45
N ASP A 628 -6.85 -11.04 4.31
CA ASP A 628 -8.22 -10.66 3.99
C ASP A 628 -8.50 -10.73 2.49
N GLN A 629 -7.56 -10.27 1.64
CA GLN A 629 -7.78 -10.20 0.20
C GLN A 629 -7.87 -11.58 -0.42
N ARG A 630 -8.97 -11.82 -1.14
CA ARG A 630 -9.14 -12.97 -2.03
C ARG A 630 -10.11 -12.63 -3.14
N ARG A 631 -10.04 -13.37 -4.24
CA ARG A 631 -10.92 -13.17 -5.41
C ARG A 631 -11.85 -14.35 -5.65
N ILE A 632 -13.10 -14.04 -5.99
CA ILE A 632 -14.12 -14.97 -6.45
C ILE A 632 -14.53 -14.57 -7.87
N PRO A 633 -14.15 -15.33 -8.91
CA PRO A 633 -14.76 -15.16 -10.24
C PRO A 633 -16.25 -15.50 -10.17
N LEU A 634 -17.08 -14.71 -10.85
CA LEU A 634 -18.53 -14.88 -10.87
C LEU A 634 -19.05 -15.16 -12.27
N ASP A 635 -19.91 -16.18 -12.38
CA ASP A 635 -20.69 -16.42 -13.58
C ASP A 635 -21.83 -15.40 -13.67
N VAL A 636 -21.85 -14.62 -14.75
CA VAL A 636 -22.90 -13.63 -15.03
C VAL A 636 -23.76 -14.10 -16.18
N THR A 637 -25.08 -13.94 -16.05
CA THR A 637 -26.04 -14.28 -17.10
C THR A 637 -26.97 -13.11 -17.39
N ALA A 638 -27.13 -12.80 -18.67
CA ALA A 638 -28.09 -11.80 -19.11
C ALA A 638 -29.51 -12.29 -18.80
N THR A 639 -30.32 -11.43 -18.18
CA THR A 639 -31.72 -11.74 -17.81
C THR A 639 -32.72 -11.36 -18.90
N THR A 640 -32.29 -10.56 -19.87
CA THR A 640 -33.10 -10.06 -20.98
C THR A 640 -32.27 -10.01 -22.26
N PHE A 641 -32.89 -10.36 -23.40
CA PHE A 641 -32.18 -10.45 -24.70
C PHE A 641 -31.67 -9.10 -25.24
N PHE A 642 -32.32 -7.98 -24.87
CA PHE A 642 -32.00 -6.63 -25.33
C PHE A 642 -31.70 -5.65 -24.18
N GLY A 643 -31.38 -6.15 -22.99
CA GLY A 643 -31.14 -5.31 -21.82
C GLY A 643 -29.85 -5.68 -21.10
N ASN A 644 -29.12 -4.65 -20.66
CA ASN A 644 -27.92 -4.75 -19.84
C ASN A 644 -28.25 -5.11 -18.38
N THR A 645 -29.15 -6.08 -18.18
CA THR A 645 -29.57 -6.56 -16.86
C THR A 645 -29.03 -7.97 -16.64
N TRP A 646 -28.27 -8.12 -15.57
CA TRP A 646 -27.49 -9.30 -15.28
C TRP A 646 -27.95 -9.94 -13.97
N LYS A 647 -27.74 -11.24 -13.87
CA LYS A 647 -27.82 -11.96 -12.60
C LYS A 647 -26.57 -12.80 -12.39
N THR A 648 -26.20 -12.96 -11.12
CA THR A 648 -25.14 -13.88 -10.69
C THR A 648 -25.51 -14.48 -9.35
N THR A 649 -25.12 -15.73 -9.11
CA THR A 649 -25.38 -16.44 -7.86
C THR A 649 -24.08 -16.54 -7.09
N LEU A 650 -24.09 -16.03 -5.86
CA LEU A 650 -22.94 -16.05 -4.97
C LEU A 650 -22.65 -17.49 -4.51
N PRO A 651 -21.36 -17.85 -4.28
CA PRO A 651 -21.02 -19.13 -3.67
C PRO A 651 -21.79 -19.37 -2.36
N LYS A 652 -22.20 -20.62 -2.13
CA LYS A 652 -22.98 -21.02 -0.95
C LYS A 652 -22.12 -21.39 0.26
N ASP A 653 -20.84 -21.67 0.02
CA ASP A 653 -19.89 -22.05 1.07
C ASP A 653 -19.21 -20.78 1.59
N SER A 654 -19.40 -20.48 2.87
CA SER A 654 -18.80 -19.31 3.51
C SER A 654 -17.32 -19.47 3.81
N GLY A 655 -16.72 -20.65 3.60
CA GLY A 655 -15.26 -20.79 3.54
C GLY A 655 -14.65 -20.27 2.25
N ILE A 656 -15.44 -20.24 1.16
CA ILE A 656 -15.07 -19.64 -0.13
C ILE A 656 -15.41 -18.15 -0.10
N LEU A 657 -16.69 -17.83 0.14
CA LEU A 657 -17.21 -16.48 0.28
C LEU A 657 -17.29 -16.12 1.78
N ILE A 658 -16.14 -15.88 2.38
CA ILE A 658 -16.06 -15.46 3.79
C ILE A 658 -16.83 -14.16 4.04
N PRO A 659 -17.56 -14.04 5.17
CA PRO A 659 -18.33 -12.84 5.48
C PRO A 659 -17.42 -11.62 5.65
N GLY A 660 -17.97 -10.43 5.39
CA GLY A 660 -17.24 -9.15 5.39
C GLY A 660 -17.51 -8.34 4.13
N TYR A 661 -16.74 -7.27 3.93
CA TYR A 661 -16.89 -6.37 2.78
C TYR A 661 -16.17 -6.89 1.53
N TRP A 662 -16.84 -6.78 0.38
CA TRP A 662 -16.32 -7.17 -0.93
C TRP A 662 -16.57 -6.09 -1.98
N MET A 663 -15.60 -5.87 -2.85
CA MET A 663 -15.71 -5.09 -4.07
C MET A 663 -16.23 -5.96 -5.20
N LEU A 664 -17.41 -5.63 -5.74
CA LEU A 664 -17.89 -6.20 -6.99
C LEU A 664 -17.42 -5.39 -8.18
N PHE A 665 -16.63 -6.02 -9.05
CA PHE A 665 -16.23 -5.50 -10.34
C PHE A 665 -16.98 -6.22 -11.46
N VAL A 666 -17.42 -5.48 -12.47
CA VAL A 666 -17.88 -6.04 -13.76
C VAL A 666 -16.90 -5.63 -14.84
N MET A 667 -16.64 -6.52 -15.80
CA MET A 667 -15.66 -6.28 -16.86
C MET A 667 -16.31 -6.43 -18.23
N ASP A 668 -15.94 -5.56 -19.17
CA ASP A 668 -16.37 -5.69 -20.55
C ASP A 668 -15.62 -6.82 -21.28
N ARG A 669 -15.86 -6.99 -22.59
CA ARG A 669 -15.21 -8.03 -23.39
C ARG A 669 -13.68 -7.89 -23.50
N ASP A 670 -13.15 -6.68 -23.28
CA ASP A 670 -11.73 -6.37 -23.37
C ASP A 670 -11.07 -6.44 -21.98
N GLY A 671 -11.82 -6.85 -20.94
CA GLY A 671 -11.36 -7.00 -19.57
C GLY A 671 -11.31 -5.68 -18.79
N VAL A 672 -11.87 -4.58 -19.29
CA VAL A 672 -11.85 -3.29 -18.60
C VAL A 672 -12.82 -3.32 -17.42
N PRO A 673 -12.35 -3.19 -16.16
CA PRO A 673 -13.21 -3.27 -14.99
C PRO A 673 -13.97 -1.96 -14.74
N SER A 674 -15.17 -2.07 -14.18
CA SER A 674 -15.91 -0.95 -13.60
C SER A 674 -15.20 -0.35 -12.39
N ILE A 675 -15.66 0.80 -11.90
CA ILE A 675 -15.47 1.12 -10.48
C ILE A 675 -16.29 0.09 -9.67
N ALA A 676 -15.74 -0.36 -8.55
CA ALA A 676 -16.36 -1.36 -7.70
C ALA A 676 -17.63 -0.83 -7.03
N LYS A 677 -18.61 -1.72 -6.87
CA LYS A 677 -19.62 -1.58 -5.82
C LYS A 677 -19.13 -2.33 -4.59
N ILE A 678 -18.83 -1.62 -3.50
CA ILE A 678 -18.54 -2.26 -2.19
C ILE A 678 -19.86 -2.72 -1.58
N MET A 679 -19.89 -3.95 -1.08
CA MET A 679 -21.05 -4.54 -0.41
C MET A 679 -20.59 -5.42 0.76
N MET A 680 -21.38 -5.45 1.81
CA MET A 680 -21.21 -6.36 2.94
C MET A 680 -21.89 -7.70 2.65
N ILE A 681 -21.15 -8.80 2.79
CA ILE A 681 -21.67 -10.17 2.64
C ILE A 681 -21.81 -10.81 4.03
N GLY A 682 -23.03 -11.23 4.36
CA GLY A 682 -23.37 -11.88 5.64
C GLY A 682 -23.82 -13.34 5.49
N LEU A 683 -24.19 -13.95 6.63
CA LEU A 683 -24.67 -15.34 6.73
C LEU A 683 -26.17 -15.41 7.03
N ASP A 684 -26.86 -16.46 6.56
CA ASP A 684 -28.33 -16.58 6.57
C ASP A 684 -28.93 -16.92 7.96
N ASN A 685 -28.24 -17.68 8.85
CA ASN A 685 -28.90 -18.22 10.06
C ASN A 685 -28.03 -18.58 11.29
N ARG A 686 -27.23 -17.65 11.80
CA ARG A 686 -26.91 -17.52 13.24
C ARG A 686 -26.74 -16.04 13.50
N GLN A 687 -27.37 -15.51 14.56
CA GLN A 687 -27.14 -14.18 15.13
C GLN A 687 -26.12 -13.37 14.31
N THR A 688 -26.55 -12.76 13.20
CA THR A 688 -25.73 -11.72 12.59
C THR A 688 -25.64 -10.69 13.69
N ILE A 689 -24.47 -10.65 14.32
CA ILE A 689 -24.08 -9.68 15.32
C ILE A 689 -24.47 -8.37 14.70
N GLN A 690 -25.55 -7.80 15.21
CA GLN A 690 -26.11 -6.60 14.63
C GLN A 690 -24.99 -5.56 14.66
N PRO A 691 -24.79 -4.77 13.59
CA PRO A 691 -24.05 -3.52 13.73
C PRO A 691 -24.65 -2.81 14.95
N SER A 692 -23.82 -2.31 15.86
CA SER A 692 -24.26 -1.75 17.12
C SER A 692 -25.29 -0.63 16.92
N GLY A 693 -26.57 -1.01 16.86
CA GLY A 693 -27.72 -0.19 17.18
C GLY A 693 -27.96 -0.35 18.67
N GLY A 694 -27.81 0.75 19.41
CA GLY A 694 -27.80 0.76 20.87
C GLY A 694 -28.98 0.04 21.52
N GLN A 695 -28.71 -0.57 22.67
CA GLN A 695 -29.73 -0.87 23.66
C GLN A 695 -30.43 0.43 24.07
N LEU A 696 -31.72 0.56 23.73
CA LEU A 696 -32.66 1.29 24.54
C LEU A 696 -33.81 0.36 24.90
N GLY A 697 -34.06 0.26 26.21
CA GLY A 697 -35.12 -0.56 26.78
C GLY A 697 -36.49 -0.21 26.21
N GLY A 698 -37.39 -1.18 26.30
CA GLY A 698 -38.70 -1.12 25.66
C GLY A 698 -39.52 0.12 26.01
N MET A 699 -40.19 0.66 24.99
CA MET A 699 -41.55 1.19 25.03
C MET A 699 -42.03 1.53 23.60
N ASP A 700 -43.21 1.00 23.28
CA ASP A 700 -44.18 1.33 22.22
C ASP A 700 -43.76 1.49 20.75
N GLU A 701 -44.25 0.54 19.94
CA GLU A 701 -44.53 0.68 18.51
C GLU A 701 -45.57 1.79 18.27
N GLN A 702 -45.12 2.97 17.87
CA GLN A 702 -45.77 3.91 16.94
C GLN A 702 -45.24 5.32 17.19
N LYS A 703 -44.18 5.70 16.46
CA LYS A 703 -43.84 7.08 16.02
C LYS A 703 -42.35 7.12 15.67
N TYR A 704 -41.95 6.79 14.45
CA TYR A 704 -40.75 7.35 13.78
C TYR A 704 -40.82 7.04 12.28
N PHE A 705 -41.89 7.50 11.62
CA PHE A 705 -41.89 7.74 10.18
C PHE A 705 -41.94 9.26 10.01
N GLY A 706 -40.77 9.90 9.91
CA GLY A 706 -40.71 11.35 9.78
C GLY A 706 -39.34 11.98 9.97
N SER A 707 -38.30 11.52 9.27
CA SER A 707 -37.09 12.32 9.06
C SER A 707 -36.18 11.84 7.90
N PHE A 708 -36.75 11.19 6.87
CA PHE A 708 -36.04 10.86 5.63
C PHE A 708 -36.79 11.45 4.43
N MET A 709 -36.96 12.77 4.44
CA MET A 709 -37.40 13.55 3.29
C MET A 709 -37.14 15.05 3.53
N ARG A 710 -35.87 15.43 3.65
CA ARG A 710 -35.40 16.83 3.55
C ARG A 710 -33.87 16.85 3.58
N ILE A 711 -33.23 16.55 2.45
CA ILE A 711 -31.89 17.02 2.00
C ILE A 711 -31.72 16.57 0.52
N GLU A 712 -32.75 16.75 -0.31
CA GLU A 712 -32.61 16.51 -1.77
C GLU A 712 -33.33 17.54 -2.64
N LEU A 713 -33.57 18.72 -2.08
CA LEU A 713 -34.12 19.87 -2.79
C LEU A 713 -33.38 21.12 -2.32
N LEU A 714 -32.14 21.32 -2.80
CA LEU A 714 -31.47 22.65 -2.83
C LEU A 714 -30.13 22.68 -3.60
N LYS A 715 -29.93 21.83 -4.62
CA LYS A 715 -28.85 22.01 -5.62
C LYS A 715 -29.40 22.05 -7.04
N ARG A 716 -30.21 23.07 -7.30
CA ARG A 716 -30.46 23.63 -8.65
C ARG A 716 -30.79 25.11 -8.50
N LYS A 717 -29.76 25.95 -8.52
CA LYS A 717 -29.79 27.31 -9.10
C LYS A 717 -28.42 27.97 -8.94
N TRP A 718 -27.93 28.49 -10.06
CA TRP A 718 -26.77 29.36 -10.31
C TRP A 718 -25.44 28.66 -10.61
N PHE A 719 -25.12 28.72 -11.91
CA PHE A 719 -23.87 28.53 -12.68
C PHE A 719 -22.96 27.35 -12.35
#